data_AF-A0AAN6VCZ1-F1
#
_entry.id   AF-A0AAN6VCZ1-F1
#
_cell.length_a   1.000
_cell.length_b   1.000
_cell.length_c   1.000
_cell.angle_alpha   90.00
_cell.angle_beta   90.00
_cell.angle_gamma   90.00
#
_symmetry.space_group_name_H-M   'P 1'
#
loop_
_entity.id
_entity.type
_entity.pdbx_description
1 polymer ?
#
loop_
_entity_poly.entity_id
_entity_poly.type
_entity_poly.pdbx_seq_one_letter_code
_entity_poly.pdbx_strand_id
1 'polypeptide(L)'
;MASTATPSPEGISDSKFHDYLERYQACVTAISEAKGAKPGQKTLAALDQYRYGPALDSFGSGNPDAAMGLDNVKELVEWKLRHGKFRPTLMKLVSSNEPGFVKDTIQKAIKHYRDKSDISGALNVLTQLKGIGPATASLLLAVHDPGHVLFFADEAFYWLCCDGTKAPIKYNQKEYMALNARAQALAKRLGVKAVDIERVAFVLMRQPRDEKTAANTVAKTASASASKPRTESPAETTGRKPPAKRKASGDARPLPILSSMVDSKSRARRVETQPFCPGGPIQLTPRFTALKESLTAGKEAAITSSWQRLLQRLPEEIDVVSSLGSQAIPTISFADTAKPQQAKGFLRDLRQRGVGIIRNVVSRDTALAWSKETEGYLEQNSQTGSTPTTHAQTQDVYWSPAQVKARAHPSVLEAQKFVMSIWHSKDPNARVTTDFPVAYADRMRVPKKGGGSSSKGPPYAHVDGGSVERWEPDGYGRAGTYKDIFQGRWEDYDPWESSTRLGVTSDLYHKASACSIFRMYQGWLALHPIPSGRGPGSSSSSVQVCPLPRLSTAYFLLRPFVSFSPPAPAPEPAPLDAAQTTKKEWTLNRPQNSLLHGALPSYAQEIHPALHPHLDLDRSLVSVPDLEPGDYLVWHPDLIHAISSNAPAEAERKAEKYMYLPACPLTQTNALYLARQRKAFLRGQPGPDFFDGARGGESEHTGRPGVQEVNDAGGDDGLRAMGLLPWDEEEADEDGTRAVLAMANGILFPDLYDML
;
A
#
# COMPACT_ATOMS: atom_id res chain seq x y z
N MET A 1 -12.72 -3.15 43.87
CA MET A 1 -11.46 -3.79 44.33
C MET A 1 -10.38 -3.57 43.28
N ALA A 2 -9.17 -3.22 43.74
CA ALA A 2 -7.85 -3.17 43.08
C ALA A 2 -7.68 -2.64 41.64
N SER A 3 -6.96 -1.51 41.53
CA SER A 3 -6.32 -0.94 40.34
C SER A 3 -5.44 -1.96 39.58
N THR A 4 -5.65 -2.13 38.27
CA THR A 4 -4.93 -3.07 37.40
C THR A 4 -3.70 -2.41 36.74
N ALA A 5 -2.80 -1.87 37.55
CA ALA A 5 -1.43 -1.62 37.08
C ALA A 5 -0.71 -2.98 36.92
N THR A 6 0.02 -3.16 35.81
CA THR A 6 0.92 -4.31 35.63
C THR A 6 1.85 -4.37 36.85
N PRO A 7 1.83 -5.45 37.65
CA PRO A 7 2.67 -5.53 38.85
C PRO A 7 4.15 -5.47 38.47
N SER A 8 4.93 -4.71 39.23
CA SER A 8 6.37 -4.67 39.04
C SER A 8 7.01 -6.02 39.40
N PRO A 9 8.12 -6.42 38.75
CA PRO A 9 8.85 -7.63 39.10
C PRO A 9 9.31 -7.66 40.57
N GLU A 10 9.67 -6.51 41.15
CA GLU A 10 10.06 -6.44 42.56
C GLU A 10 8.85 -6.53 43.51
N GLY A 11 7.67 -6.10 43.07
CA GLY A 11 6.46 -5.99 43.89
C GLY A 11 5.44 -7.11 43.74
N ILE A 12 5.60 -8.02 42.77
CA ILE A 12 4.69 -9.14 42.57
C ILE A 12 4.83 -10.17 43.72
N SER A 13 3.70 -10.50 44.36
CA SER A 13 3.61 -11.53 45.40
C SER A 13 3.56 -12.92 44.79
N ASP A 14 3.90 -13.94 45.57
CA ASP A 14 3.88 -15.34 45.16
C ASP A 14 2.48 -15.78 44.67
N SER A 15 1.43 -15.50 45.44
CA SER A 15 0.04 -15.80 45.04
C SER A 15 -0.35 -15.11 43.73
N LYS A 16 0.00 -13.82 43.56
CA LYS A 16 -0.33 -13.09 42.32
C LYS A 16 0.45 -13.62 41.12
N PHE A 17 1.68 -14.08 41.32
CA PHE A 17 2.48 -14.71 40.27
C PHE A 17 1.81 -16.00 39.77
N HIS A 18 1.39 -16.88 40.69
CA HIS A 18 0.69 -18.12 40.36
C HIS A 18 -0.66 -17.86 39.67
N ASP A 19 -1.42 -16.84 40.09
CA ASP A 19 -2.67 -16.44 39.42
C ASP A 19 -2.47 -16.07 37.95
N TYR A 20 -1.34 -15.44 37.59
CA TYR A 20 -1.02 -15.13 36.19
C TYR A 20 -0.52 -16.36 35.44
N LEU A 21 0.24 -17.22 36.10
CA LEU A 21 0.76 -18.45 35.51
C LEU A 21 -0.38 -19.38 35.08
N GLU A 22 -1.42 -19.54 35.91
CA GLU A 22 -2.61 -20.35 35.59
C GLU A 22 -3.38 -19.83 34.36
N ARG A 23 -3.29 -18.53 34.06
CA ARG A 23 -3.96 -17.91 32.90
C ARG A 23 -3.19 -18.10 31.59
N TYR A 24 -1.96 -18.59 31.63
CA TYR A 24 -1.12 -18.71 30.43
C TYR A 24 -1.78 -19.53 29.34
N GLN A 25 -2.30 -20.71 29.68
CA GLN A 25 -2.90 -21.61 28.69
C GLN A 25 -4.12 -20.98 28.01
N ALA A 26 -5.00 -20.35 28.79
CA ALA A 26 -6.17 -19.66 28.25
C ALA A 26 -5.77 -18.49 27.33
N CYS A 27 -4.72 -17.74 27.71
CA CYS A 27 -4.18 -16.63 26.91
C CYS A 27 -3.62 -17.12 25.57
N VAL A 28 -2.81 -18.18 25.56
CA VAL A 28 -2.26 -18.76 24.32
C VAL A 28 -3.36 -19.33 23.42
N THR A 29 -4.34 -20.03 23.99
CA THR A 29 -5.48 -20.57 23.21
C THR A 29 -6.26 -19.45 22.54
N ALA A 30 -6.62 -18.38 23.27
CA ALA A 30 -7.35 -17.25 22.70
C ALA A 30 -6.57 -16.56 21.57
N ILE A 31 -5.25 -16.39 21.72
CA ILE A 31 -4.39 -15.82 20.66
C ILE A 31 -4.31 -16.79 19.47
N SER A 32 -4.21 -18.09 19.72
CA SER A 32 -4.14 -19.11 18.67
C SER A 32 -5.41 -19.15 17.82
N GLU A 33 -6.58 -19.04 18.45
CA GLU A 33 -7.87 -18.98 17.78
C GLU A 33 -8.01 -17.70 16.95
N ALA A 34 -7.63 -16.55 17.52
CA ALA A 34 -7.68 -15.27 16.82
C ALA A 34 -6.74 -15.21 15.59
N LYS A 35 -5.56 -15.84 15.67
CA LYS A 35 -4.59 -15.88 14.56
C LYS A 35 -4.93 -16.94 13.50
N GLY A 36 -5.70 -17.98 13.84
CA GLY A 36 -5.94 -19.13 12.96
C GLY A 36 -4.68 -19.92 12.60
N ALA A 37 -4.78 -20.81 11.61
CA ALA A 37 -3.63 -21.48 10.99
C ALA A 37 -3.96 -21.81 9.53
N LYS A 38 -2.96 -21.76 8.65
CA LYS A 38 -3.12 -22.16 7.24
C LYS A 38 -3.18 -23.69 7.10
N PRO A 39 -3.76 -24.23 6.01
CA PRO A 39 -3.70 -25.66 5.72
C PRO A 39 -2.25 -26.16 5.74
N GLY A 40 -1.97 -27.21 6.52
CA GLY A 40 -0.62 -27.78 6.69
C GLY A 40 0.27 -27.08 7.72
N GLN A 41 -0.17 -25.96 8.33
CA GLN A 41 0.59 -25.26 9.37
C GLN A 41 0.08 -25.61 10.78
N LYS A 42 0.98 -25.73 11.77
CA LYS A 42 0.60 -25.95 13.17
C LYS A 42 0.02 -24.69 13.82
N THR A 43 -1.00 -24.87 14.66
CA THR A 43 -1.58 -23.77 15.47
C THR A 43 -0.58 -23.28 16.51
N LEU A 44 -0.74 -22.03 17.01
CA LEU A 44 0.14 -21.52 18.07
C LEU A 44 0.00 -22.39 19.32
N ALA A 45 -1.22 -22.83 19.65
CA ALA A 45 -1.46 -23.76 20.76
C ALA A 45 -0.73 -25.10 20.59
N ALA A 46 -0.72 -25.70 19.39
CA ALA A 46 0.00 -26.95 19.14
C ALA A 46 1.53 -26.77 19.24
N LEU A 47 2.04 -25.67 18.70
CA LEU A 47 3.46 -25.33 18.80
C LEU A 47 3.88 -25.04 20.26
N ASP A 48 2.99 -24.41 21.04
CA ASP A 48 3.24 -24.10 22.45
C ASP A 48 3.24 -25.37 23.31
N GLN A 49 2.32 -26.29 23.03
CA GLN A 49 2.33 -27.63 23.62
C GLN A 49 3.63 -28.36 23.29
N TYR A 50 4.10 -28.32 22.03
CA TYR A 50 5.37 -28.91 21.63
C TYR A 50 6.54 -28.32 22.44
N ARG A 51 6.65 -26.98 22.53
CA ARG A 51 7.74 -26.30 23.23
C ARG A 51 7.86 -26.72 24.70
N TYR A 52 6.75 -26.81 25.40
CA TYR A 52 6.75 -27.02 26.86
C TYR A 52 6.43 -28.45 27.31
N GLY A 53 6.14 -29.36 26.39
CA GLY A 53 5.98 -30.79 26.69
C GLY A 53 7.00 -31.61 25.90
N PRO A 54 6.67 -32.10 24.70
CA PRO A 54 7.53 -32.99 23.91
C PRO A 54 8.98 -32.54 23.76
N ALA A 55 9.24 -31.24 23.56
CA ALA A 55 10.60 -30.74 23.43
C ALA A 55 11.39 -30.82 24.75
N LEU A 56 10.75 -30.56 25.90
CA LEU A 56 11.39 -30.72 27.21
C LEU A 56 11.62 -32.19 27.56
N ASP A 57 10.66 -33.06 27.24
CA ASP A 57 10.79 -34.51 27.48
C ASP A 57 11.93 -35.10 26.63
N SER A 58 12.11 -34.58 25.41
CA SER A 58 13.11 -35.08 24.48
C SER A 58 14.51 -34.50 24.73
N PHE A 59 14.63 -33.22 25.10
CA PHE A 59 15.92 -32.51 25.11
C PHE A 59 16.27 -31.85 26.45
N GLY A 60 15.36 -31.84 27.42
CA GLY A 60 15.59 -31.24 28.73
C GLY A 60 16.65 -31.97 29.56
N SER A 61 16.90 -31.49 30.77
CA SER A 61 17.96 -31.99 31.67
C SER A 61 17.88 -33.50 31.97
N GLY A 62 16.73 -34.15 31.75
CA GLY A 62 16.52 -35.59 31.94
C GLY A 62 17.04 -36.47 30.80
N ASN A 63 17.39 -35.90 29.64
CA ASN A 63 17.90 -36.67 28.48
C ASN A 63 19.11 -35.97 27.84
N PRO A 64 20.30 -36.02 28.49
CA PRO A 64 21.42 -35.18 28.13
C PRO A 64 22.08 -35.53 26.78
N ASP A 65 21.89 -36.75 26.28
CA ASP A 65 22.50 -37.26 25.06
C ASP A 65 21.61 -37.09 23.82
N ALA A 66 20.34 -36.73 24.00
CA ALA A 66 19.43 -36.45 22.90
C ALA A 66 19.84 -35.18 22.15
N ALA A 67 20.08 -35.34 20.85
CA ALA A 67 20.55 -34.26 20.00
C ALA A 67 19.38 -33.53 19.33
N MET A 68 19.29 -32.22 19.53
CA MET A 68 18.33 -31.37 18.82
C MET A 68 18.79 -31.15 17.37
N GLY A 69 18.04 -31.70 16.41
CA GLY A 69 18.32 -31.55 14.97
C GLY A 69 17.61 -30.35 14.33
N LEU A 70 17.86 -30.13 13.03
CA LEU A 70 17.33 -28.99 12.27
C LEU A 70 15.79 -28.89 12.30
N ASP A 71 15.06 -30.00 12.15
CA ASP A 71 13.60 -29.96 12.16
C ASP A 71 13.04 -29.55 13.52
N ASN A 72 13.67 -29.97 14.62
CA ASN A 72 13.29 -29.55 15.97
C ASN A 72 13.53 -28.04 16.16
N VAL A 73 14.64 -27.53 15.61
CA VAL A 73 14.95 -26.09 15.62
C VAL A 73 13.94 -25.31 14.79
N LYS A 74 13.57 -25.80 13.60
CA LYS A 74 12.55 -25.18 12.74
C LYS A 74 11.20 -25.08 13.46
N GLU A 75 10.79 -26.13 14.17
CA GLU A 75 9.54 -26.11 14.94
C GLU A 75 9.57 -25.12 16.10
N LEU A 76 10.68 -25.03 16.84
CA LEU A 76 10.87 -24.02 17.89
C LEU A 76 10.92 -22.59 17.34
N VAL A 77 11.52 -22.39 16.17
CA VAL A 77 11.56 -21.08 15.50
C VAL A 77 10.19 -20.71 14.96
N GLU A 78 9.42 -21.67 14.43
CA GLU A 78 8.03 -21.45 14.04
C GLU A 78 7.20 -21.04 15.26
N TRP A 79 7.31 -21.75 16.39
CA TRP A 79 6.69 -21.34 17.64
C TRP A 79 7.07 -19.90 18.00
N LYS A 80 8.36 -19.55 17.96
CA LYS A 80 8.86 -18.20 18.28
C LYS A 80 8.26 -17.13 17.38
N LEU A 81 8.17 -17.38 16.08
CA LEU A 81 7.63 -16.43 15.11
C LEU A 81 6.14 -16.20 15.30
N ARG A 82 5.40 -17.23 15.72
CA ARG A 82 3.96 -17.12 16.00
C ARG A 82 3.67 -16.59 17.40
N HIS A 83 4.54 -16.86 18.37
CA HIS A 83 4.41 -16.44 19.77
C HIS A 83 4.81 -14.96 19.95
N GLY A 84 5.93 -14.56 19.37
CA GLY A 84 6.51 -13.22 19.51
C GLY A 84 6.39 -12.36 18.26
N LYS A 85 7.44 -11.56 18.02
CA LYS A 85 7.54 -10.65 16.87
C LYS A 85 7.90 -11.43 15.60
N PHE A 86 7.05 -11.31 14.57
CA PHE A 86 7.27 -11.92 13.26
C PHE A 86 8.56 -11.41 12.58
N ARG A 87 9.28 -12.32 11.92
CA ARG A 87 10.49 -12.05 11.15
C ARG A 87 10.51 -12.94 9.90
N PRO A 88 10.08 -12.44 8.73
CA PRO A 88 9.78 -13.28 7.56
C PRO A 88 10.99 -14.05 7.02
N THR A 89 12.19 -13.47 7.09
CA THR A 89 13.42 -14.12 6.59
C THR A 89 14.01 -15.16 7.53
N LEU A 90 13.55 -15.22 8.79
CA LEU A 90 14.18 -16.02 9.83
C LEU A 90 14.10 -17.53 9.52
N MET A 91 12.93 -18.02 9.11
CA MET A 91 12.76 -19.44 8.78
C MET A 91 13.57 -19.88 7.57
N LYS A 92 13.70 -19.02 6.54
CA LYS A 92 14.54 -19.29 5.36
C LYS A 92 16.01 -19.41 5.77
N LEU A 93 16.50 -18.49 6.59
CA LEU A 93 17.88 -18.52 7.09
C LEU A 93 18.15 -19.78 7.94
N VAL A 94 17.25 -20.13 8.86
CA VAL A 94 17.40 -21.34 9.70
C VAL A 94 17.39 -22.60 8.84
N SER A 95 16.48 -22.69 7.87
CA SER A 95 16.36 -23.84 6.97
C SER A 95 17.56 -24.01 6.03
N SER A 96 18.35 -22.95 5.81
CA SER A 96 19.56 -22.99 4.98
C SER A 96 20.80 -23.59 5.68
N ASN A 97 20.70 -23.94 6.96
CA ASN A 97 21.80 -24.59 7.66
C ASN A 97 21.88 -26.08 7.30
N GLU A 98 23.09 -26.62 7.23
CA GLU A 98 23.31 -28.05 7.03
C GLU A 98 22.89 -28.84 8.31
N PRO A 99 22.10 -29.93 8.20
CA PRO A 99 21.56 -30.64 9.36
C PRO A 99 22.59 -31.17 10.36
N GLY A 100 23.71 -31.72 9.88
CA GLY A 100 24.82 -32.19 10.72
C GLY A 100 25.48 -31.07 11.52
N PHE A 101 25.76 -29.94 10.86
CA PHE A 101 26.32 -28.75 11.47
C PHE A 101 25.42 -28.17 12.57
N VAL A 102 24.10 -28.17 12.36
CA VAL A 102 23.13 -27.74 13.39
C VAL A 102 23.23 -28.64 14.63
N LYS A 103 23.19 -29.95 14.42
CA LYS A 103 23.26 -30.95 15.49
C LYS A 103 24.55 -30.80 16.31
N ASP A 104 25.69 -30.74 15.63
CA ASP A 104 27.01 -30.62 16.26
C ASP A 104 27.18 -29.30 17.02
N THR A 105 26.69 -28.20 16.45
CA THR A 105 26.79 -26.86 17.07
C THR A 105 25.96 -26.79 18.34
N ILE A 106 24.73 -27.32 18.31
CA ILE A 106 23.88 -27.37 19.50
C ILE A 106 24.53 -28.26 20.57
N GLN A 107 24.97 -29.47 20.23
CA GLN A 107 25.64 -30.37 21.18
C GLN A 107 26.87 -29.72 21.83
N LYS A 108 27.70 -29.01 21.05
CA LYS A 108 28.85 -28.26 21.56
C LYS A 108 28.42 -27.15 22.53
N ALA A 109 27.39 -26.39 22.20
CA ALA A 109 26.88 -25.31 23.06
C ALA A 109 26.33 -25.85 24.39
N ILE A 110 25.56 -26.94 24.34
CA ILE A 110 24.98 -27.56 25.53
C ILE A 110 26.05 -28.20 26.41
N LYS A 111 27.04 -28.86 25.81
CA LYS A 111 28.19 -29.37 26.57
C LYS A 111 28.95 -28.25 27.25
N HIS A 112 29.27 -27.17 26.53
CA HIS A 112 29.93 -25.98 27.12
C HIS A 112 29.11 -25.38 28.27
N TYR A 113 27.79 -25.28 28.11
CA TYR A 113 26.91 -24.80 29.16
C TYR A 113 26.95 -25.69 30.41
N ARG A 114 26.83 -27.02 30.25
CA ARG A 114 26.84 -27.97 31.38
C ARG A 114 28.17 -27.98 32.12
N ASP A 115 29.28 -27.93 31.39
CA ASP A 115 30.61 -28.05 32.00
C ASP A 115 31.02 -26.78 32.76
N LYS A 116 30.56 -25.60 32.32
CA LYS A 116 31.04 -24.30 32.82
C LYS A 116 29.96 -23.43 33.45
N SER A 117 28.70 -23.83 33.38
CA SER A 117 27.53 -23.00 33.73
C SER A 117 27.54 -21.64 33.03
N ASP A 118 28.13 -21.58 31.83
CA ASP A 118 28.39 -20.35 31.07
C ASP A 118 27.38 -20.17 29.95
N ILE A 119 26.30 -19.43 30.25
CA ILE A 119 25.26 -19.07 29.29
C ILE A 119 25.84 -18.22 28.16
N SER A 120 26.78 -17.33 28.46
CA SER A 120 27.36 -16.41 27.47
C SER A 120 28.13 -17.17 26.40
N GLY A 121 29.02 -18.08 26.80
CA GLY A 121 29.74 -18.93 25.87
C GLY A 121 28.83 -19.87 25.09
N ALA A 122 27.78 -20.42 25.72
CA ALA A 122 26.82 -21.27 25.03
C ALA A 122 26.05 -20.50 23.93
N LEU A 123 25.61 -19.27 24.21
CA LEU A 123 24.98 -18.43 23.20
C LEU A 123 25.92 -18.10 22.04
N ASN A 124 27.19 -17.79 22.32
CA ASN A 124 28.19 -17.49 21.28
C ASN A 124 28.36 -18.66 20.30
N VAL A 125 28.33 -19.90 20.80
CA VAL A 125 28.38 -21.10 19.96
C VAL A 125 27.10 -21.23 19.12
N LEU A 126 25.91 -21.09 19.74
CA LEU A 126 24.64 -21.19 19.03
C LEU A 126 24.45 -20.11 17.96
N THR A 127 24.99 -18.91 18.16
CA THR A 127 24.89 -17.81 17.18
C THR A 127 25.74 -18.00 15.92
N GLN A 128 26.50 -19.08 15.83
CA GLN A 128 27.20 -19.46 14.59
C GLN A 128 26.22 -20.00 13.52
N LEU A 129 25.03 -20.44 13.92
CA LEU A 129 24.00 -20.92 13.01
C LEU A 129 23.31 -19.75 12.29
N LYS A 130 23.11 -19.87 10.97
CA LYS A 130 22.42 -18.85 10.17
C LYS A 130 21.00 -18.65 10.69
N GLY A 131 20.60 -17.39 10.89
CA GLY A 131 19.28 -17.07 11.44
C GLY A 131 19.14 -17.28 12.95
N ILE A 132 20.20 -17.60 13.68
CA ILE A 132 20.16 -17.76 15.14
C ILE A 132 20.93 -16.60 15.80
N GLY A 133 20.18 -15.62 16.32
CA GLY A 133 20.72 -14.58 17.20
C GLY A 133 20.52 -14.91 18.69
N PRO A 134 20.99 -14.05 19.62
CA PRO A 134 20.88 -14.28 21.06
C PRO A 134 19.49 -14.70 21.54
N ALA A 135 18.44 -14.15 20.93
CA ALA A 135 17.07 -14.54 21.27
C ALA A 135 16.71 -15.97 20.85
N THR A 136 17.05 -16.40 19.63
CA THR A 136 16.81 -17.81 19.23
C THR A 136 17.74 -18.75 19.97
N ALA A 137 19.00 -18.37 20.18
CA ALA A 137 19.96 -19.16 20.95
C ALA A 137 19.47 -19.40 22.39
N SER A 138 18.93 -18.37 23.06
CA SER A 138 18.34 -18.51 24.39
C SER A 138 17.10 -19.40 24.42
N LEU A 139 16.32 -19.46 23.33
CA LEU A 139 15.18 -20.37 23.22
C LEU A 139 15.64 -21.83 23.21
N LEU A 140 16.64 -22.14 22.40
CA LEU A 140 17.19 -23.50 22.33
C LEU A 140 17.77 -23.91 23.68
N LEU A 141 18.55 -23.03 24.31
CA LEU A 141 19.14 -23.29 25.62
C LEU A 141 18.09 -23.42 26.74
N ALA A 142 17.00 -22.65 26.70
CA ALA A 142 15.89 -22.76 27.66
C ALA A 142 15.10 -24.08 27.55
N VAL A 143 15.08 -24.73 26.39
CA VAL A 143 14.52 -26.09 26.27
C VAL A 143 15.40 -27.10 27.01
N HIS A 144 16.72 -26.91 26.98
CA HIS A 144 17.67 -27.78 27.68
C HIS A 144 17.73 -27.55 29.19
N ASP A 145 17.57 -26.30 29.66
CA ASP A 145 17.46 -25.97 31.09
C ASP A 145 16.32 -24.97 31.37
N PRO A 146 15.06 -25.45 31.44
CA PRO A 146 13.89 -24.60 31.69
C PRO A 146 13.84 -24.05 33.13
N GLY A 147 14.69 -24.58 34.02
CA GLY A 147 14.79 -24.13 35.41
C GLY A 147 15.53 -22.81 35.54
N HIS A 148 16.65 -22.65 34.82
CA HIS A 148 17.60 -21.57 35.06
C HIS A 148 17.82 -20.63 33.88
N VAL A 149 17.47 -21.05 32.65
CA VAL A 149 17.70 -20.26 31.44
C VAL A 149 16.38 -19.68 30.95
N LEU A 150 16.29 -18.35 30.91
CA LEU A 150 15.13 -17.65 30.37
C LEU A 150 15.23 -17.52 28.84
N PHE A 151 14.12 -17.72 28.12
CA PHE A 151 14.01 -17.31 26.72
C PHE A 151 13.92 -15.77 26.60
N PHE A 152 14.69 -15.20 25.68
CA PHE A 152 14.65 -13.77 25.37
C PHE A 152 13.39 -13.39 24.57
N ALA A 153 12.24 -13.41 25.24
CA ALA A 153 10.98 -12.87 24.73
C ALA A 153 10.90 -11.35 24.91
N ASP A 154 10.24 -10.66 23.98
CA ASP A 154 9.97 -9.21 24.07
C ASP A 154 9.19 -8.89 25.35
N GLU A 155 8.16 -9.68 25.66
CA GLU A 155 7.32 -9.53 26.85
C GLU A 155 8.13 -9.63 28.15
N ALA A 156 9.04 -10.60 28.24
CA ALA A 156 9.92 -10.76 29.39
C ALA A 156 10.89 -9.58 29.53
N PHE A 157 11.44 -9.10 28.43
CA PHE A 157 12.32 -7.93 28.44
C PHE A 157 11.60 -6.66 28.88
N TYR A 158 10.40 -6.40 28.34
CA TYR A 158 9.62 -5.23 28.73
C TYR A 158 9.26 -5.25 30.21
N TRP A 159 8.84 -6.41 30.72
CA TRP A 159 8.44 -6.52 32.11
C TRP A 159 9.64 -6.43 33.07
N LEU A 160 10.71 -7.19 32.83
CA LEU A 160 11.84 -7.32 33.75
C LEU A 160 12.89 -6.22 33.64
N CYS A 161 13.00 -5.56 32.49
CA CYS A 161 14.05 -4.58 32.22
C CYS A 161 13.54 -3.19 31.86
N CYS A 162 12.24 -3.02 31.60
CA CYS A 162 11.67 -1.74 31.19
C CYS A 162 10.40 -1.35 31.96
N ASP A 163 10.17 -1.97 33.12
CA ASP A 163 9.03 -1.68 34.00
C ASP A 163 7.66 -1.76 33.28
N GLY A 164 7.54 -2.70 32.35
CA GLY A 164 6.34 -2.89 31.52
C GLY A 164 6.21 -1.91 30.33
N THR A 165 7.22 -1.09 30.06
CA THR A 165 7.23 -0.15 28.93
C THR A 165 7.83 -0.80 27.67
N LYS A 166 7.20 -0.57 26.51
CA LYS A 166 7.68 -1.07 25.21
C LYS A 166 8.83 -0.20 24.67
N ALA A 167 10.03 -0.39 25.19
CA ALA A 167 11.25 0.27 24.73
C ALA A 167 11.87 -0.43 23.50
N PRO A 168 12.68 0.24 22.66
CA PRO A 168 13.39 -0.43 21.58
C PRO A 168 14.35 -1.53 22.08
N ILE A 169 14.23 -2.75 21.55
CA ILE A 169 15.10 -3.90 21.87
C ILE A 169 16.14 -4.09 20.75
N LYS A 170 17.42 -4.24 21.10
CA LYS A 170 18.52 -4.47 20.15
C LYS A 170 18.82 -5.96 19.91
N TYR A 171 18.31 -6.86 20.76
CA TYR A 171 18.46 -8.31 20.67
C TYR A 171 19.92 -8.78 20.70
N ASN A 172 20.77 -8.05 21.42
CA ASN A 172 22.18 -8.40 21.60
C ASN A 172 22.40 -9.19 22.90
N GLN A 173 23.59 -9.77 23.04
CA GLN A 173 23.95 -10.57 24.21
C GLN A 173 23.96 -9.76 25.50
N LYS A 174 24.34 -8.47 25.47
CA LYS A 174 24.35 -7.60 26.66
C LYS A 174 22.95 -7.42 27.25
N GLU A 175 21.96 -7.17 26.39
CA GLU A 175 20.55 -7.08 26.80
C GLU A 175 20.03 -8.40 27.33
N TYR A 176 20.40 -9.52 26.69
CA TYR A 176 20.04 -10.84 27.19
C TYR A 176 20.61 -11.12 28.59
N MET A 177 21.88 -10.79 28.84
CA MET A 177 22.49 -11.02 30.15
C MET A 177 21.82 -10.17 31.24
N ALA A 178 21.43 -8.93 30.92
CA ALA A 178 20.67 -8.08 31.84
C ALA A 178 19.29 -8.69 32.15
N LEU A 179 18.59 -9.19 31.13
CA LEU A 179 17.32 -9.90 31.28
C LEU A 179 17.46 -11.15 32.13
N ASN A 180 18.44 -11.99 31.84
CA ASN A 180 18.66 -13.24 32.56
C ASN A 180 19.03 -13.00 34.03
N ALA A 181 19.84 -11.97 34.33
CA ALA A 181 20.14 -11.59 35.71
C ALA A 181 18.89 -11.15 36.50
N ARG A 182 18.00 -10.37 35.86
CA ARG A 182 16.72 -9.96 36.47
C ARG A 182 15.79 -11.16 36.69
N ALA A 183 15.71 -12.07 35.73
CA ALA A 183 14.94 -13.29 35.84
C ALA A 183 15.46 -14.20 36.96
N GLN A 184 16.78 -14.38 37.09
CA GLN A 184 17.38 -15.18 38.17
C GLN A 184 17.11 -14.58 39.55
N ALA A 185 17.18 -13.25 39.68
CA ALA A 185 16.84 -12.57 40.93
C ALA A 185 15.37 -12.81 41.32
N LEU A 186 14.46 -12.74 40.34
CA LEU A 186 13.03 -13.01 40.56
C LEU A 186 12.77 -14.49 40.90
N ALA A 187 13.38 -15.41 40.15
CA ALA A 187 13.29 -16.86 40.37
C ALA A 187 13.72 -17.22 41.79
N LYS A 188 14.86 -16.68 42.25
CA LYS A 188 15.37 -16.89 43.60
C LYS A 188 14.45 -16.31 44.67
N ARG A 189 13.85 -15.14 44.43
CA ARG A 189 12.96 -14.47 45.38
C ARG A 189 11.65 -15.24 45.60
N LEU A 190 11.07 -15.77 44.51
CA LEU A 190 9.77 -16.43 44.55
C LEU A 190 9.85 -17.96 44.61
N GLY A 191 11.03 -18.56 44.41
CA GLY A 191 11.18 -20.01 44.36
C GLY A 191 10.57 -20.65 43.10
N VAL A 192 10.54 -19.91 41.99
CA VAL A 192 9.91 -20.32 40.71
C VAL A 192 10.95 -20.58 39.62
N LYS A 193 10.58 -21.28 38.55
CA LYS A 193 11.49 -21.59 37.43
C LYS A 193 11.55 -20.45 36.42
N ALA A 194 12.63 -20.37 35.64
CA ALA A 194 12.74 -19.41 34.55
C ALA A 194 11.59 -19.55 33.53
N VAL A 195 11.17 -20.78 33.22
CA VAL A 195 10.03 -21.05 32.33
C VAL A 195 8.70 -20.49 32.84
N ASP A 196 8.51 -20.39 34.16
CA ASP A 196 7.29 -19.82 34.74
C ASP A 196 7.30 -18.29 34.59
N ILE A 197 8.48 -17.68 34.73
CA ILE A 197 8.67 -16.23 34.60
C ILE A 197 8.33 -15.74 33.18
N GLU A 198 8.79 -16.44 32.14
CA GLU A 198 8.47 -16.07 30.76
C GLU A 198 6.97 -16.21 30.44
N ARG A 199 6.28 -17.20 31.01
CA ARG A 199 4.83 -17.39 30.87
C ARG A 199 4.05 -16.29 31.57
N VAL A 200 4.43 -15.93 32.79
CA VAL A 200 3.83 -14.82 33.52
C VAL A 200 4.06 -13.50 32.78
N ALA A 201 5.27 -13.26 32.29
CA ALA A 201 5.58 -12.06 31.50
C ALA A 201 4.68 -11.96 30.25
N PHE A 202 4.48 -13.09 29.56
CA PHE A 202 3.62 -13.15 28.38
C PHE A 202 2.18 -12.75 28.70
N VAL A 203 1.60 -13.31 29.76
CA VAL A 203 0.23 -12.97 30.20
C VAL A 203 0.14 -11.49 30.59
N LEU A 204 1.09 -10.99 31.38
CA LEU A 204 1.11 -9.61 31.87
C LEU A 204 1.16 -8.58 30.74
N MET A 205 1.93 -8.86 29.68
CA MET A 205 2.17 -7.93 28.59
C MET A 205 1.12 -8.01 27.47
N ARG A 206 0.25 -9.04 27.49
CA ARG A 206 -0.80 -9.27 26.49
C ARG A 206 -2.22 -9.00 27.01
N GLN A 207 -2.38 -8.65 28.29
CA GLN A 207 -3.68 -8.21 28.84
C GLN A 207 -4.05 -6.79 28.35
N PRO A 208 -5.35 -6.49 28.14
CA PRO A 208 -5.83 -5.13 27.86
C PRO A 208 -5.53 -4.19 29.03
N ARG A 209 -5.00 -2.98 28.77
CA ARG A 209 -4.78 -1.95 29.81
C ARG A 209 -6.02 -1.08 29.98
N ASP A 210 -6.52 -0.94 31.20
CA ASP A 210 -7.46 0.12 31.57
C ASP A 210 -6.70 1.44 31.84
N GLU A 211 -6.58 2.29 30.81
CA GLU A 211 -5.81 3.54 30.85
C GLU A 211 -6.53 4.69 31.58
N LYS A 212 -6.93 4.51 32.84
CA LYS A 212 -7.47 5.61 33.68
C LYS A 212 -6.63 5.96 34.90
N THR A 213 -5.50 5.28 35.16
CA THR A 213 -4.75 5.48 36.43
C THR A 213 -3.33 6.02 36.28
N ALA A 214 -2.77 6.12 35.06
CA ALA A 214 -1.41 6.64 34.85
C ALA A 214 -1.28 8.18 34.95
N ALA A 215 -2.40 8.92 34.87
CA ALA A 215 -2.39 10.39 34.94
C ALA A 215 -2.15 10.97 36.35
N ASN A 216 -2.25 10.15 37.41
CA ASN A 216 -2.23 10.66 38.80
C ASN A 216 -0.92 10.40 39.58
N THR A 217 0.07 9.72 39.02
CA THR A 217 1.34 9.44 39.72
C THR A 217 2.47 10.41 39.34
N VAL A 218 2.37 11.09 38.20
CA VAL A 218 3.36 12.11 37.77
C VAL A 218 3.13 13.46 38.48
N ALA A 219 1.96 13.67 39.10
CA ALA A 219 1.59 14.93 39.74
C ALA A 219 2.07 15.09 41.20
N LYS A 220 2.76 14.10 41.81
CA LYS A 220 3.11 14.12 43.25
C LYS A 220 4.60 14.19 43.62
N THR A 221 5.51 14.34 42.65
CA THR A 221 6.95 14.55 42.94
C THR A 221 7.50 15.92 42.50
N ALA A 222 6.68 16.79 41.93
CA ALA A 222 7.07 18.16 41.60
C ALA A 222 6.61 19.17 42.68
N SER A 223 7.05 19.00 43.93
CA SER A 223 6.90 20.01 44.98
C SER A 223 7.86 19.73 46.13
N ALA A 224 9.14 20.04 45.94
CA ALA A 224 10.08 20.43 47.01
C ALA A 224 11.44 20.80 46.43
N SER A 225 11.74 22.10 46.44
CA SER A 225 13.03 22.73 46.83
C SER A 225 13.38 23.94 45.96
N ALA A 226 13.85 24.97 46.67
CA ALA A 226 13.85 26.36 46.30
C ALA A 226 15.25 26.89 45.94
N SER A 227 15.26 27.96 45.13
CA SER A 227 16.13 29.15 45.12
C SER A 227 17.68 29.04 45.18
N LYS A 228 18.29 29.67 44.17
CA LYS A 228 19.71 30.01 43.86
C LYS A 228 20.56 30.59 45.02
N PRO A 229 21.91 30.66 44.85
CA PRO A 229 22.53 31.93 44.40
C PRO A 229 23.62 31.81 43.30
N ARG A 230 23.90 32.96 42.67
CA ARG A 230 24.91 33.25 41.62
C ARG A 230 26.33 33.35 42.21
N THR A 231 27.36 33.10 41.39
CA THR A 231 28.52 34.02 41.23
C THR A 231 29.40 33.70 40.01
N GLU A 232 29.55 34.73 39.17
CA GLU A 232 30.76 35.24 38.49
C GLU A 232 31.80 34.32 37.82
N SER A 233 32.18 34.70 36.59
CA SER A 233 33.49 34.40 35.99
C SER A 233 34.04 35.69 35.37
N PRO A 234 35.31 36.06 35.61
CA PRO A 234 35.88 37.32 35.14
C PRO A 234 36.49 37.24 33.74
N ALA A 235 36.70 38.44 33.21
CA ALA A 235 37.21 38.86 31.91
C ALA A 235 38.65 38.41 31.60
N GLU A 236 39.07 38.38 30.32
CA GLU A 236 39.78 39.51 29.67
C GLU A 236 40.28 39.21 28.23
N THR A 237 39.89 40.12 27.32
CA THR A 237 40.67 40.84 26.28
C THR A 237 41.52 40.19 25.16
N THR A 238 41.21 40.71 23.96
CA THR A 238 42.09 41.20 22.86
C THR A 238 42.41 40.32 21.64
N GLY A 239 41.97 40.80 20.46
CA GLY A 239 42.92 41.24 19.43
C GLY A 239 42.90 40.58 18.05
N ARG A 240 42.44 41.37 17.05
CA ARG A 240 42.90 41.46 15.63
C ARG A 240 42.49 40.43 14.56
N LYS A 241 41.83 40.97 13.51
CA LYS A 241 41.85 40.61 12.06
C LYS A 241 43.08 41.25 11.35
N PRO A 242 43.40 41.07 10.04
CA PRO A 242 43.08 40.09 8.95
C PRO A 242 44.38 39.75 8.11
N PRO A 243 44.49 39.57 6.75
CA PRO A 243 43.62 39.07 5.63
C PRO A 243 44.29 38.06 4.62
N ALA A 244 43.46 37.46 3.74
CA ALA A 244 43.64 37.19 2.27
C ALA A 244 44.69 36.22 1.64
N LYS A 245 44.16 35.36 0.73
CA LYS A 245 44.45 35.18 -0.74
C LYS A 245 45.05 33.86 -1.31
N ARG A 246 44.33 33.37 -2.35
CA ARG A 246 44.71 32.65 -3.62
C ARG A 246 44.85 31.11 -3.62
N LYS A 247 44.58 30.34 -4.70
CA LYS A 247 43.73 30.35 -5.94
C LYS A 247 44.14 29.10 -6.77
N ALA A 248 43.19 28.36 -7.38
CA ALA A 248 43.28 27.59 -8.65
C ALA A 248 41.93 26.85 -8.85
N SER A 249 41.00 27.22 -9.75
CA SER A 249 40.92 27.19 -11.23
C SER A 249 40.60 25.81 -11.84
N GLY A 250 39.44 25.71 -12.51
CA GLY A 250 39.03 24.61 -13.39
C GLY A 250 37.54 24.70 -13.76
N ASP A 251 37.24 25.26 -14.93
CA ASP A 251 35.92 25.57 -15.51
C ASP A 251 35.07 24.35 -15.91
N ALA A 252 33.75 24.43 -15.67
CA ALA A 252 32.69 24.07 -16.61
C ALA A 252 31.34 24.63 -16.11
N ARG A 253 30.73 25.58 -16.84
CA ARG A 253 29.36 26.10 -16.58
C ARG A 253 28.40 25.70 -17.71
N PRO A 254 27.19 25.23 -17.37
CA PRO A 254 25.99 25.49 -18.16
C PRO A 254 25.30 26.81 -17.72
N LEU A 255 24.55 27.40 -18.65
CA LEU A 255 23.90 28.71 -18.58
C LEU A 255 22.79 28.81 -17.51
N PRO A 256 22.53 30.01 -16.94
CA PRO A 256 21.58 30.18 -15.84
C PRO A 256 20.12 30.26 -16.33
N ILE A 257 19.27 29.44 -15.72
CA ILE A 257 17.81 29.54 -15.78
C ILE A 257 17.37 30.77 -14.95
N LEU A 258 16.58 31.66 -15.56
CA LEU A 258 15.96 32.80 -14.88
C LEU A 258 15.00 32.31 -13.78
N SER A 259 15.46 32.34 -12.54
CA SER A 259 14.63 32.31 -11.34
C SER A 259 14.23 33.75 -10.99
N SER A 260 13.13 34.24 -11.55
CA SER A 260 12.41 35.37 -10.96
C SER A 260 10.95 35.36 -11.39
N MET A 261 10.11 34.65 -10.62
CA MET A 261 8.70 34.97 -10.35
C MET A 261 8.12 33.85 -9.47
N VAL A 262 8.46 33.86 -8.18
CA VAL A 262 7.66 33.16 -7.17
C VAL A 262 7.52 34.11 -5.98
N ASP A 263 6.45 34.88 -6.00
CA ASP A 263 6.07 35.68 -4.85
C ASP A 263 5.65 34.71 -3.74
N SER A 264 6.54 34.56 -2.77
CA SER A 264 6.46 33.58 -1.69
C SER A 264 5.50 34.08 -0.63
N LYS A 265 4.19 34.10 -0.92
CA LYS A 265 3.14 34.41 0.08
C LYS A 265 1.68 34.08 -0.31
N SER A 266 1.43 33.15 -1.22
CA SER A 266 0.07 32.61 -1.41
C SER A 266 -0.09 31.26 -0.70
N ARG A 267 -0.85 31.30 0.40
CA ARG A 267 -1.38 30.15 1.13
C ARG A 267 -2.07 29.23 0.11
N ALA A 268 -1.62 27.98 0.00
CA ALA A 268 -2.19 26.97 -0.90
C ALA A 268 -3.72 26.88 -0.72
N ARG A 269 -4.45 27.49 -1.65
CA ARG A 269 -5.91 27.36 -1.74
C ARG A 269 -6.18 25.92 -2.19
N ARG A 270 -6.76 25.12 -1.30
CA ARG A 270 -7.35 23.80 -1.62
C ARG A 270 -8.31 23.98 -2.79
N VAL A 271 -8.03 23.31 -3.91
CA VAL A 271 -8.81 23.45 -5.15
C VAL A 271 -9.97 22.46 -5.15
N GLU A 272 -11.17 23.01 -5.35
CA GLU A 272 -12.45 22.33 -5.52
C GLU A 272 -12.46 21.39 -6.74
N THR A 273 -13.23 20.31 -6.64
CA THR A 273 -13.60 19.35 -7.69
C THR A 273 -14.74 19.87 -8.57
N GLN A 274 -14.78 21.17 -8.86
CA GLN A 274 -15.78 21.74 -9.75
C GLN A 274 -15.33 21.59 -11.23
N PRO A 275 -16.26 21.33 -12.17
CA PRO A 275 -15.97 21.37 -13.61
C PRO A 275 -15.33 22.70 -13.99
N PHE A 276 -14.26 22.70 -14.80
CA PHE A 276 -13.48 23.92 -15.07
C PHE A 276 -14.19 24.91 -16.01
N CYS A 277 -15.29 24.53 -16.66
CA CYS A 277 -15.86 25.35 -17.73
C CYS A 277 -17.28 25.91 -17.48
N PRO A 278 -17.40 26.98 -16.66
CA PRO A 278 -18.49 27.94 -16.83
C PRO A 278 -18.23 28.97 -17.94
N GLY A 279 -17.02 29.04 -18.51
CA GLY A 279 -16.57 30.13 -19.42
C GLY A 279 -15.91 29.71 -20.74
N GLY A 280 -16.01 28.43 -21.15
CA GLY A 280 -15.40 27.92 -22.39
C GLY A 280 -13.98 27.35 -22.24
N PRO A 281 -13.36 26.87 -23.34
CA PRO A 281 -12.08 26.16 -23.30
C PRO A 281 -10.91 27.10 -22.93
N ILE A 282 -10.04 26.63 -22.03
CA ILE A 282 -8.91 27.41 -21.49
C ILE A 282 -7.70 27.35 -22.44
N GLN A 283 -7.19 28.52 -22.86
CA GLN A 283 -5.97 28.65 -23.66
C GLN A 283 -4.73 28.40 -22.80
N LEU A 284 -3.86 27.50 -23.23
CA LEU A 284 -2.58 27.25 -22.58
C LEU A 284 -1.48 28.17 -23.14
N THR A 285 -0.28 28.10 -22.56
CA THR A 285 0.88 28.87 -23.04
C THR A 285 1.22 28.55 -24.50
N PRO A 286 1.80 29.49 -25.29
CA PRO A 286 2.11 29.30 -26.71
C PRO A 286 2.97 28.06 -27.06
N ARG A 287 3.75 27.52 -26.11
CA ARG A 287 4.49 26.27 -26.32
C ARG A 287 3.58 25.09 -26.71
N PHE A 288 2.31 25.08 -26.28
CA PHE A 288 1.36 24.04 -26.67
C PHE A 288 0.87 24.20 -28.11
N THR A 289 0.90 25.41 -28.66
CA THR A 289 0.73 25.62 -30.11
C THR A 289 1.87 24.95 -30.86
N ALA A 290 3.12 25.25 -30.49
CA ALA A 290 4.31 24.65 -31.10
C ALA A 290 4.33 23.12 -30.94
N LEU A 291 3.91 22.61 -29.77
CA LEU A 291 3.74 21.17 -29.55
C LEU A 291 2.77 20.57 -30.56
N LYS A 292 1.58 21.18 -30.73
CA LYS A 292 0.58 20.67 -31.67
C LYS A 292 1.03 20.74 -33.12
N GLU A 293 1.75 21.79 -33.49
CA GLU A 293 2.40 21.89 -34.81
C GLU A 293 3.41 20.76 -35.01
N SER A 294 4.26 20.49 -34.02
CA SER A 294 5.24 19.40 -34.11
C SER A 294 4.62 18.01 -34.24
N LEU A 295 3.50 17.76 -33.55
CA LEU A 295 2.80 16.48 -33.61
C LEU A 295 2.13 16.24 -34.96
N THR A 296 1.60 17.31 -35.57
CA THR A 296 0.85 17.27 -36.83
C THR A 296 1.71 17.41 -38.09
N ALA A 297 2.92 17.98 -37.98
CA ALA A 297 3.81 18.23 -39.10
C ALA A 297 4.03 16.98 -39.98
N GLY A 298 3.70 17.09 -41.26
CA GLY A 298 3.83 16.02 -42.26
C GLY A 298 2.80 14.89 -42.15
N LYS A 299 1.82 15.01 -41.24
CA LYS A 299 0.79 14.00 -40.96
C LYS A 299 -0.62 14.58 -41.03
N GLU A 300 -0.77 15.76 -41.62
CA GLU A 300 -2.00 16.55 -41.57
C GLU A 300 -3.18 15.80 -42.21
N ALA A 301 -2.97 15.28 -43.42
CA ALA A 301 -3.98 14.49 -44.12
C ALA A 301 -4.32 13.19 -43.39
N ALA A 302 -3.31 12.51 -42.81
CA ALA A 302 -3.50 11.28 -42.06
C ALA A 302 -4.34 11.51 -40.79
N ILE A 303 -4.04 12.57 -40.04
CA ILE A 303 -4.80 12.95 -38.83
C ILE A 303 -6.25 13.30 -39.19
N THR A 304 -6.48 14.15 -40.20
CA THR A 304 -7.84 14.52 -40.62
C THR A 304 -8.64 13.31 -41.11
N SER A 305 -8.05 12.44 -41.94
CA SER A 305 -8.71 11.21 -42.39
C SER A 305 -9.02 10.27 -41.23
N SER A 306 -8.08 10.12 -40.28
CA SER A 306 -8.29 9.27 -39.11
C SER A 306 -9.42 9.77 -38.19
N TRP A 307 -9.56 11.08 -38.05
CA TRP A 307 -10.65 11.71 -37.31
C TRP A 307 -12.01 11.41 -37.95
N GLN A 308 -12.10 11.49 -39.27
CA GLN A 308 -13.34 11.14 -39.99
C GLN A 308 -13.71 9.67 -39.80
N ARG A 309 -12.76 8.75 -39.91
CA ARG A 309 -13.00 7.32 -39.63
C ARG A 309 -13.43 7.08 -38.18
N LEU A 310 -12.83 7.81 -37.24
CA LEU A 310 -13.20 7.73 -35.82
C LEU A 310 -14.63 8.20 -35.57
N LEU A 311 -15.03 9.34 -36.17
CA LEU A 311 -16.40 9.87 -36.02
C LEU A 311 -17.47 9.01 -36.69
N GLN A 312 -17.11 8.19 -37.68
CA GLN A 312 -18.01 7.18 -38.24
C GLN A 312 -18.19 5.99 -37.28
N ARG A 313 -17.10 5.52 -36.67
CA ARG A 313 -17.12 4.32 -35.81
C ARG A 313 -17.65 4.58 -34.40
N LEU A 314 -17.39 5.75 -33.84
CA LEU A 314 -17.72 6.08 -32.45
C LEU A 314 -19.22 5.98 -32.13
N PRO A 315 -20.15 6.54 -32.94
CA PRO A 315 -21.59 6.44 -32.69
C PRO A 315 -22.09 4.99 -32.67
N GLU A 316 -21.60 4.13 -33.56
CA GLU A 316 -22.01 2.72 -33.63
C GLU A 316 -21.71 1.99 -32.31
N GLU A 317 -20.53 2.21 -31.74
CA GLU A 317 -20.18 1.61 -30.45
C GLU A 317 -20.89 2.26 -29.27
N ILE A 318 -21.20 3.56 -29.34
CA ILE A 318 -22.05 4.22 -28.34
C ILE A 318 -23.47 3.64 -28.36
N ASP A 319 -24.04 3.34 -29.52
CA ASP A 319 -25.35 2.70 -29.64
C ASP A 319 -25.36 1.31 -28.98
N VAL A 320 -24.29 0.53 -29.18
CA VAL A 320 -24.11 -0.77 -28.50
C VAL A 320 -24.00 -0.60 -26.98
N VAL A 321 -23.17 0.33 -26.49
CA VAL A 321 -23.01 0.57 -25.05
C VAL A 321 -24.31 1.08 -24.41
N SER A 322 -24.99 2.00 -25.09
CA SER A 322 -26.25 2.61 -24.63
C SER A 322 -27.36 1.57 -24.53
N SER A 323 -27.47 0.66 -25.51
CA SER A 323 -28.47 -0.42 -25.50
C SER A 323 -28.19 -1.48 -24.44
N LEU A 324 -26.93 -1.81 -24.16
CA LEU A 324 -26.55 -2.75 -23.11
C LEU A 324 -26.65 -2.14 -21.70
N GLY A 325 -26.42 -0.83 -21.57
CA GLY A 325 -26.34 -0.16 -20.27
C GLY A 325 -25.31 -0.82 -19.35
N SER A 326 -25.71 -1.14 -18.12
CA SER A 326 -24.82 -1.80 -17.14
C SER A 326 -24.38 -3.22 -17.56
N GLN A 327 -25.09 -3.88 -18.49
CA GLN A 327 -24.67 -5.18 -19.03
C GLN A 327 -23.45 -5.07 -19.94
N ALA A 328 -23.05 -3.86 -20.35
CA ALA A 328 -21.79 -3.65 -21.07
C ALA A 328 -20.56 -3.93 -20.19
N ILE A 329 -20.73 -4.05 -18.86
CA ILE A 329 -19.65 -4.33 -17.92
C ILE A 329 -19.63 -5.85 -17.64
N PRO A 330 -18.64 -6.59 -18.17
CA PRO A 330 -18.55 -8.03 -17.94
C PRO A 330 -18.37 -8.34 -16.45
N THR A 331 -18.98 -9.44 -16.03
CA THR A 331 -18.95 -9.92 -14.64
C THR A 331 -18.61 -11.41 -14.63
N ILE A 332 -17.74 -11.82 -13.70
CA ILE A 332 -17.38 -13.22 -13.45
C ILE A 332 -17.35 -13.48 -11.94
N SER A 333 -17.66 -14.70 -11.48
CA SER A 333 -17.42 -15.06 -10.08
C SER A 333 -15.94 -15.42 -9.88
N PHE A 334 -15.39 -15.18 -8.69
CA PHE A 334 -13.99 -15.51 -8.42
C PHE A 334 -13.70 -17.01 -8.64
N ALA A 335 -14.62 -17.90 -8.26
CA ALA A 335 -14.50 -19.33 -8.48
C ALA A 335 -14.46 -19.72 -9.97
N ASP A 336 -15.09 -18.92 -10.83
CA ASP A 336 -15.16 -19.16 -12.27
C ASP A 336 -13.90 -18.68 -13.02
N THR A 337 -13.03 -17.89 -12.38
CA THR A 337 -11.74 -17.48 -12.96
C THR A 337 -10.81 -18.68 -13.22
N ALA A 338 -10.95 -19.76 -12.44
CA ALA A 338 -10.22 -21.01 -12.65
C ALA A 338 -10.79 -21.88 -13.78
N LYS A 339 -11.96 -21.53 -14.36
CA LYS A 339 -12.62 -22.29 -15.42
C LYS A 339 -12.23 -21.72 -16.79
N PRO A 340 -11.44 -22.43 -17.62
CA PRO A 340 -10.80 -21.83 -18.80
C PRO A 340 -11.76 -21.15 -19.80
N GLN A 341 -12.95 -21.73 -20.04
CA GLN A 341 -13.90 -21.16 -21.00
C GLN A 341 -14.57 -19.88 -20.47
N GLN A 342 -14.91 -19.84 -19.19
CA GLN A 342 -15.54 -18.67 -18.56
C GLN A 342 -14.52 -17.55 -18.40
N ALA A 343 -13.31 -17.90 -17.94
CA ALA A 343 -12.16 -17.02 -17.90
C ALA A 343 -11.89 -16.37 -19.27
N LYS A 344 -11.76 -17.18 -20.34
CA LYS A 344 -11.51 -16.67 -21.69
C LYS A 344 -12.63 -15.75 -22.19
N GLY A 345 -13.89 -16.09 -21.93
CA GLY A 345 -15.04 -15.23 -22.27
C GLY A 345 -14.98 -13.89 -21.56
N PHE A 346 -14.79 -13.90 -20.25
CA PHE A 346 -14.66 -12.68 -19.44
C PHE A 346 -13.47 -11.82 -19.86
N LEU A 347 -12.28 -12.41 -20.05
CA LEU A 347 -11.07 -11.66 -20.40
C LEU A 347 -11.18 -11.02 -21.80
N ARG A 348 -11.84 -11.68 -22.76
CA ARG A 348 -12.16 -11.09 -24.07
C ARG A 348 -13.03 -9.84 -23.91
N ASP A 349 -14.09 -9.94 -23.12
CA ASP A 349 -15.05 -8.85 -22.94
C ASP A 349 -14.43 -7.71 -22.10
N LEU A 350 -13.62 -8.03 -21.08
CA LEU A 350 -12.82 -7.08 -20.30
C LEU A 350 -11.85 -6.32 -21.22
N ARG A 351 -11.18 -7.02 -22.14
CA ARG A 351 -10.26 -6.40 -23.12
C ARG A 351 -11.00 -5.43 -24.04
N GLN A 352 -12.23 -5.75 -24.45
CA GLN A 352 -13.04 -4.90 -25.31
C GLN A 352 -13.56 -3.67 -24.56
N ARG A 353 -14.04 -3.85 -23.33
CA ARG A 353 -14.78 -2.83 -22.57
C ARG A 353 -13.91 -2.01 -21.63
N GLY A 354 -12.73 -2.51 -21.28
CA GLY A 354 -11.78 -1.84 -20.39
C GLY A 354 -12.24 -1.76 -18.93
N VAL A 355 -13.29 -2.48 -18.54
CA VAL A 355 -13.86 -2.51 -17.18
C VAL A 355 -14.45 -3.89 -16.92
N GLY A 356 -14.41 -4.35 -15.68
CA GLY A 356 -15.02 -5.62 -15.29
C GLY A 356 -15.18 -5.79 -13.78
N ILE A 357 -16.05 -6.73 -13.40
CA ILE A 357 -16.32 -7.05 -11.99
C ILE A 357 -16.01 -8.53 -11.74
N ILE A 358 -15.22 -8.79 -10.70
CA ILE A 358 -15.01 -10.13 -10.16
C ILE A 358 -15.81 -10.23 -8.85
N ARG A 359 -16.82 -11.10 -8.84
CA ARG A 359 -17.72 -11.28 -7.70
C ARG A 359 -17.09 -12.17 -6.65
N ASN A 360 -17.32 -11.83 -5.38
CA ASN A 360 -16.94 -12.68 -4.24
C ASN A 360 -15.44 -13.06 -4.25
N VAL A 361 -14.56 -12.10 -4.54
CA VAL A 361 -13.09 -12.28 -4.43
C VAL A 361 -12.71 -12.54 -2.99
N VAL A 362 -13.31 -11.77 -2.09
CA VAL A 362 -13.28 -12.00 -0.65
C VAL A 362 -14.69 -12.43 -0.25
N SER A 363 -14.84 -13.34 0.71
CA SER A 363 -16.18 -13.72 1.16
C SER A 363 -16.92 -12.54 1.77
N ARG A 364 -18.23 -12.48 1.59
CA ARG A 364 -19.09 -11.42 2.15
C ARG A 364 -18.82 -11.20 3.64
N ASP A 365 -18.78 -12.27 4.42
CA ASP A 365 -18.58 -12.21 5.87
C ASP A 365 -17.20 -11.66 6.22
N THR A 366 -16.16 -12.02 5.47
CA THR A 366 -14.80 -11.50 5.67
C THR A 366 -14.75 -10.01 5.35
N ALA A 367 -15.34 -9.58 4.24
CA ALA A 367 -15.37 -8.16 3.86
C ALA A 367 -16.13 -7.31 4.90
N LEU A 368 -17.26 -7.79 5.40
CA LEU A 368 -18.03 -7.14 6.47
C LEU A 368 -17.27 -7.13 7.81
N ALA A 369 -16.57 -8.22 8.16
CA ALA A 369 -15.73 -8.28 9.35
C ALA A 369 -14.59 -7.26 9.28
N TRP A 370 -13.92 -7.15 8.13
CA TRP A 370 -12.88 -6.14 7.90
C TRP A 370 -13.42 -4.71 7.98
N SER A 371 -14.63 -4.45 7.45
CA SER A 371 -15.31 -3.16 7.62
C SER A 371 -15.50 -2.84 9.10
N LYS A 372 -16.08 -3.77 9.86
CA LYS A 372 -16.38 -3.59 11.29
C LYS A 372 -15.12 -3.37 12.11
N GLU A 373 -14.06 -4.14 11.85
CA GLU A 373 -12.77 -3.99 12.52
C GLU A 373 -12.14 -2.62 12.22
N THR A 374 -12.24 -2.18 10.96
CA THR A 374 -11.76 -0.85 10.56
C THR A 374 -12.55 0.27 11.23
N GLU A 375 -13.86 0.13 11.39
CA GLU A 375 -14.68 1.08 12.15
C GLU A 375 -14.23 1.17 13.61
N GLY A 376 -14.04 0.03 14.28
CA GLY A 376 -13.53 0.02 15.66
C GLY A 376 -12.15 0.66 15.77
N TYR A 377 -11.26 0.39 14.81
CA TYR A 377 -9.94 1.02 14.72
C TYR A 377 -10.04 2.55 14.57
N LEU A 378 -10.92 3.05 13.70
CA LEU A 378 -11.11 4.49 13.50
C LEU A 378 -11.75 5.17 14.70
N GLU A 379 -12.70 4.51 15.37
CA GLU A 379 -13.34 5.02 16.58
C GLU A 379 -12.34 5.15 17.74
N GLN A 380 -11.50 4.12 17.94
CA GLN A 380 -10.43 4.12 18.94
C GLN A 380 -9.41 5.23 18.71
N ASN A 381 -9.15 5.58 17.45
CA ASN A 381 -8.15 6.57 17.05
C ASN A 381 -8.76 7.92 16.64
N SER A 382 -10.00 8.21 17.03
CA SER A 382 -10.72 9.45 16.69
C SER A 382 -10.01 10.75 17.12
N GLN A 383 -9.05 10.65 18.05
CA GLN A 383 -8.22 11.74 18.57
C GLN A 383 -7.30 12.36 17.51
N THR A 384 -6.89 11.61 16.47
CA THR A 384 -5.89 12.06 15.49
C THR A 384 -6.44 12.96 14.39
N GLY A 385 -7.75 13.26 14.42
CA GLY A 385 -8.40 14.19 13.51
C GLY A 385 -8.30 13.74 12.05
N SER A 386 -9.34 13.06 11.55
CA SER A 386 -9.46 12.79 10.11
C SER A 386 -9.41 14.14 9.37
N THR A 387 -8.34 14.39 8.61
CA THR A 387 -8.24 15.66 7.90
C THR A 387 -9.24 15.64 6.73
N PRO A 388 -10.03 16.71 6.50
CA PRO A 388 -10.96 16.72 5.38
C PRO A 388 -10.15 16.65 4.07
N THR A 389 -10.44 15.65 3.23
CA THR A 389 -9.94 15.59 1.85
C THR A 389 -10.80 16.48 0.94
N THR A 390 -10.38 16.71 -0.31
CA THR A 390 -11.16 17.44 -1.33
C THR A 390 -12.52 16.80 -1.60
N HIS A 391 -12.68 15.51 -1.31
CA HIS A 391 -13.97 14.81 -1.30
C HIS A 391 -14.44 14.63 0.13
N ALA A 392 -15.56 15.27 0.52
CA ALA A 392 -16.11 15.27 1.88
C ALA A 392 -16.35 13.88 2.55
N GLN A 393 -16.12 12.78 1.82
CA GLN A 393 -16.42 11.40 2.20
C GLN A 393 -15.20 10.44 2.12
N THR A 394 -14.01 10.92 1.73
CA THR A 394 -12.78 10.09 1.73
C THR A 394 -11.96 10.39 2.98
N GLN A 395 -11.53 9.36 3.70
CA GLN A 395 -10.64 9.50 4.86
C GLN A 395 -9.19 9.26 4.43
N ASP A 396 -8.27 10.11 4.91
CA ASP A 396 -6.82 9.95 4.74
C ASP A 396 -6.28 8.84 5.68
N VAL A 397 -6.72 7.61 5.44
CA VAL A 397 -6.30 6.40 6.15
C VAL A 397 -5.76 5.42 5.11
N TYR A 398 -4.62 4.81 5.41
CA TYR A 398 -3.83 4.01 4.48
C TYR A 398 -3.53 2.61 5.01
N TRP A 399 -3.45 2.42 6.33
CA TRP A 399 -2.99 1.19 6.98
C TRP A 399 -4.03 0.58 7.91
N SER A 400 -5.32 0.84 7.70
CA SER A 400 -6.38 0.21 8.49
C SER A 400 -6.37 -1.32 8.35
N PRO A 401 -7.02 -2.06 9.29
CA PRO A 401 -7.14 -3.51 9.21
C PRO A 401 -7.66 -4.02 7.86
N ALA A 402 -8.74 -3.44 7.32
CA ALA A 402 -9.25 -3.83 6.00
C ALA A 402 -8.21 -3.59 4.89
N GLN A 403 -7.52 -2.45 4.90
CA GLN A 403 -6.57 -2.11 3.85
C GLN A 403 -5.34 -3.00 3.83
N VAL A 404 -4.79 -3.31 5.00
CA VAL A 404 -3.62 -4.19 5.12
C VAL A 404 -3.97 -5.62 4.77
N LYS A 405 -5.10 -6.14 5.26
CA LYS A 405 -5.56 -7.49 4.96
C LYS A 405 -5.91 -7.66 3.49
N ALA A 406 -6.66 -6.73 2.91
CA ALA A 406 -7.07 -6.79 1.49
C ALA A 406 -5.88 -6.79 0.52
N ARG A 407 -4.88 -5.91 0.73
CA ARG A 407 -3.68 -5.84 -0.13
C ARG A 407 -2.82 -7.10 -0.08
N ALA A 408 -2.86 -7.83 1.03
CA ALA A 408 -2.10 -9.05 1.22
C ALA A 408 -2.90 -10.32 0.86
N HIS A 409 -4.23 -10.23 0.74
CA HIS A 409 -5.09 -11.40 0.68
C HIS A 409 -4.85 -12.24 -0.58
N PRO A 410 -4.69 -13.58 -0.49
CA PRO A 410 -4.37 -14.44 -1.62
C PRO A 410 -5.36 -14.32 -2.78
N SER A 411 -6.68 -14.32 -2.49
CA SER A 411 -7.69 -14.19 -3.54
C SER A 411 -7.65 -12.84 -4.26
N VAL A 412 -7.25 -11.76 -3.56
CA VAL A 412 -7.12 -10.44 -4.17
C VAL A 412 -5.93 -10.42 -5.10
N LEU A 413 -4.78 -10.94 -4.65
CA LEU A 413 -3.58 -11.05 -5.47
C LEU A 413 -3.85 -11.92 -6.70
N GLU A 414 -4.56 -13.03 -6.54
CA GLU A 414 -4.96 -13.91 -7.66
C GLU A 414 -5.91 -13.21 -8.64
N ALA A 415 -6.91 -12.49 -8.12
CA ALA A 415 -7.81 -11.69 -8.97
C ALA A 415 -7.06 -10.61 -9.75
N GLN A 416 -6.02 -10.00 -9.15
CA GLN A 416 -5.15 -9.03 -9.82
C GLN A 416 -4.31 -9.70 -10.91
N LYS A 417 -3.65 -10.84 -10.64
CA LYS A 417 -2.93 -11.61 -11.66
C LYS A 417 -3.83 -11.96 -12.84
N PHE A 418 -5.03 -12.46 -12.54
CA PHE A 418 -6.03 -12.86 -13.53
C PHE A 418 -6.40 -11.71 -14.48
N VAL A 419 -6.73 -10.52 -13.98
CA VAL A 419 -7.08 -9.40 -14.87
C VAL A 419 -5.88 -8.80 -15.56
N MET A 420 -4.71 -8.77 -14.92
CA MET A 420 -3.49 -8.25 -15.53
C MET A 420 -2.99 -9.13 -16.68
N SER A 421 -3.35 -10.42 -16.73
CA SER A 421 -2.95 -11.36 -17.80
C SER A 421 -3.33 -10.95 -19.22
N ILE A 422 -4.26 -10.00 -19.42
CA ILE A 422 -4.61 -9.51 -20.76
C ILE A 422 -3.65 -8.47 -21.32
N TRP A 423 -2.82 -7.89 -20.45
CA TRP A 423 -1.73 -7.02 -20.84
C TRP A 423 -0.62 -7.84 -21.46
N HIS A 424 0.06 -7.27 -22.44
CA HIS A 424 1.17 -7.93 -23.12
C HIS A 424 2.26 -6.91 -23.41
N SER A 425 3.41 -7.41 -23.89
CA SER A 425 4.42 -6.56 -24.46
C SER A 425 4.97 -7.07 -25.78
N LYS A 426 5.09 -6.16 -26.76
CA LYS A 426 5.81 -6.37 -28.01
C LYS A 426 7.33 -6.21 -27.86
N ASP A 427 7.80 -5.59 -26.78
CA ASP A 427 9.23 -5.47 -26.48
C ASP A 427 9.67 -6.63 -25.58
N PRO A 428 10.47 -7.59 -26.07
CA PRO A 428 10.93 -8.73 -25.28
C PRO A 428 11.85 -8.33 -24.12
N ASN A 429 12.36 -7.08 -24.11
CA ASN A 429 13.20 -6.56 -23.04
C ASN A 429 12.42 -5.71 -22.02
N ALA A 430 11.10 -5.58 -22.18
CA ALA A 430 10.25 -4.82 -21.28
C ALA A 430 10.36 -5.37 -19.86
N ARG A 431 10.79 -4.54 -18.91
CA ARG A 431 10.97 -4.92 -17.50
C ARG A 431 9.65 -4.83 -16.74
N VAL A 432 8.74 -5.75 -17.07
CA VAL A 432 7.40 -5.88 -16.48
C VAL A 432 7.01 -7.35 -16.35
N THR A 433 6.35 -7.69 -15.24
CA THR A 433 5.67 -8.99 -15.09
C THR A 433 4.31 -8.79 -14.44
N THR A 434 3.31 -9.54 -14.91
CA THR A 434 1.95 -9.55 -14.40
C THR A 434 1.71 -10.62 -13.33
N ASP A 435 2.65 -11.54 -13.15
CA ASP A 435 2.50 -12.71 -12.28
C ASP A 435 2.72 -12.37 -10.80
N PHE A 436 3.31 -11.21 -10.54
CA PHE A 436 3.65 -10.71 -9.21
C PHE A 436 3.03 -9.32 -8.98
N PRO A 437 1.75 -9.25 -8.57
CA PRO A 437 1.12 -7.99 -8.23
C PRO A 437 1.81 -7.32 -7.05
N VAL A 438 1.88 -5.99 -7.09
CA VAL A 438 2.39 -5.18 -5.97
C VAL A 438 1.31 -4.27 -5.41
N ALA A 439 1.36 -4.05 -4.10
CA ALA A 439 0.40 -3.22 -3.41
C ALA A 439 0.67 -1.72 -3.62
N TYR A 440 -0.40 -0.95 -3.79
CA TYR A 440 -0.38 0.51 -3.78
C TYR A 440 -1.24 1.05 -2.63
N ALA A 441 -0.64 1.92 -1.80
CA ALA A 441 -1.24 2.47 -0.59
C ALA A 441 -2.11 3.67 -0.91
N ASP A 442 -3.34 3.40 -1.33
CA ASP A 442 -4.40 4.40 -1.50
C ASP A 442 -5.33 4.48 -0.28
N ARG A 443 -6.18 5.49 -0.30
CA ARG A 443 -7.18 5.82 0.71
C ARG A 443 -8.36 4.84 0.68
N MET A 444 -9.36 5.09 1.51
CA MET A 444 -10.65 4.40 1.45
C MET A 444 -11.80 5.39 1.60
N ARG A 445 -12.98 5.02 1.09
CA ARG A 445 -14.20 5.78 1.30
C ARG A 445 -14.92 5.26 2.52
N VAL A 446 -15.11 6.13 3.51
CA VAL A 446 -15.89 5.86 4.72
C VAL A 446 -16.77 7.08 4.99
N PRO A 447 -18.11 6.96 4.96
CA PRO A 447 -18.99 8.08 5.22
C PRO A 447 -18.71 8.70 6.59
N LYS A 448 -18.62 10.03 6.64
CA LYS A 448 -18.47 10.75 7.91
C LYS A 448 -19.82 10.79 8.63
N LYS A 449 -19.86 10.44 9.93
CA LYS A 449 -21.07 10.62 10.76
C LYS A 449 -21.51 12.10 10.70
N GLY A 450 -22.73 12.37 10.23
CA GLY A 450 -23.33 13.72 10.13
C GLY A 450 -22.79 14.63 9.02
N GLY A 451 -22.02 14.12 8.05
CA GLY A 451 -21.48 14.93 6.95
C GLY A 451 -22.28 14.82 5.65
N GLY A 452 -22.97 15.89 5.25
CA GLY A 452 -23.54 16.02 3.90
C GLY A 452 -22.46 16.12 2.81
N SER A 453 -22.77 15.71 1.58
CA SER A 453 -21.88 15.97 0.42
C SER A 453 -22.13 17.37 -0.12
N SER A 454 -21.07 18.12 -0.41
CA SER A 454 -21.13 19.40 -1.12
C SER A 454 -21.16 19.26 -2.64
N SER A 455 -21.10 18.05 -3.21
CA SER A 455 -21.09 17.84 -4.66
C SER A 455 -22.49 18.02 -5.29
N LYS A 456 -22.94 19.27 -5.43
CA LYS A 456 -24.03 19.63 -6.34
C LYS A 456 -23.43 19.85 -7.74
N GLY A 457 -23.77 19.01 -8.70
CA GLY A 457 -23.34 19.18 -10.09
C GLY A 457 -23.53 17.93 -10.94
N PRO A 458 -23.52 18.06 -12.28
CA PRO A 458 -23.48 16.91 -13.19
C PRO A 458 -22.24 16.04 -12.92
N PRO A 459 -22.26 14.74 -13.29
CA PRO A 459 -21.14 13.84 -13.07
C PRO A 459 -19.85 14.41 -13.69
N TYR A 460 -18.80 14.59 -12.87
CA TYR A 460 -17.48 15.03 -13.32
C TYR A 460 -16.75 13.84 -13.99
N ALA A 461 -16.89 13.73 -15.30
CA ALA A 461 -16.21 12.71 -16.09
C ALA A 461 -14.76 13.12 -16.36
N HIS A 462 -13.84 12.20 -16.10
CA HIS A 462 -12.41 12.45 -16.24
C HIS A 462 -11.61 11.18 -16.51
N VAL A 463 -10.34 11.36 -16.84
CA VAL A 463 -9.31 10.30 -16.92
C VAL A 463 -8.13 10.70 -16.03
N ASP A 464 -7.69 9.79 -15.16
CA ASP A 464 -6.51 10.00 -14.30
C ASP A 464 -5.20 9.72 -15.05
N GLY A 465 -4.07 9.78 -14.32
CA GLY A 465 -2.77 9.35 -14.85
C GLY A 465 -2.13 10.38 -15.78
N GLY A 466 -2.42 11.66 -15.60
CA GLY A 466 -1.88 12.74 -16.40
C GLY A 466 -2.92 13.35 -17.35
N SER A 467 -2.63 14.58 -17.74
CA SER A 467 -3.51 15.47 -18.49
C SER A 467 -2.74 15.94 -19.73
N VAL A 468 -2.06 17.09 -19.65
CA VAL A 468 -1.26 17.61 -20.76
C VAL A 468 -0.08 16.71 -21.12
N GLU A 469 0.41 15.91 -20.18
CA GLU A 469 1.48 14.93 -20.35
C GLU A 469 1.20 13.93 -21.48
N ARG A 470 -0.08 13.73 -21.84
CA ARG A 470 -0.51 12.82 -22.91
C ARG A 470 -0.07 13.28 -24.30
N TRP A 471 0.17 14.58 -24.49
CA TRP A 471 0.69 15.16 -25.73
C TRP A 471 2.18 15.47 -25.66
N GLU A 472 2.76 15.58 -24.46
CA GLU A 472 4.13 16.06 -24.29
C GLU A 472 5.19 14.97 -24.56
N PRO A 473 6.32 15.33 -25.21
CA PRO A 473 7.39 14.39 -25.50
C PRO A 473 8.05 13.82 -24.24
N ASP A 474 8.11 14.59 -23.15
CA ASP A 474 8.69 14.14 -21.87
C ASP A 474 7.68 13.39 -20.97
N GLY A 475 6.40 13.42 -21.34
CA GLY A 475 5.31 12.73 -20.67
C GLY A 475 5.07 11.34 -21.26
N TYR A 476 3.92 11.15 -21.91
CA TYR A 476 3.58 9.91 -22.63
C TYR A 476 4.33 9.77 -23.95
N GLY A 477 4.84 10.86 -24.53
CA GLY A 477 5.66 10.82 -25.74
C GLY A 477 6.98 10.05 -25.55
N ARG A 478 7.50 10.01 -24.32
CA ARG A 478 8.80 9.40 -23.98
C ARG A 478 8.84 7.91 -24.29
N ALA A 479 7.72 7.23 -24.04
CA ALA A 479 7.55 5.80 -24.29
C ALA A 479 6.65 5.53 -25.52
N GLY A 480 6.19 6.58 -26.21
CA GLY A 480 5.42 6.47 -27.43
C GLY A 480 4.02 5.86 -27.26
N THR A 481 3.40 5.97 -26.08
CA THR A 481 2.13 5.31 -25.73
C THR A 481 1.01 5.59 -26.75
N TYR A 482 0.91 6.84 -27.22
CA TYR A 482 -0.14 7.28 -28.15
C TYR A 482 0.39 7.53 -29.58
N LYS A 483 1.56 6.97 -29.91
CA LYS A 483 2.24 7.22 -31.18
C LYS A 483 1.36 6.92 -32.39
N ASP A 484 0.67 5.77 -32.41
CA ASP A 484 -0.16 5.37 -33.55
C ASP A 484 -1.36 6.31 -33.75
N ILE A 485 -1.95 6.82 -32.67
CA ILE A 485 -3.02 7.82 -32.71
C ILE A 485 -2.50 9.10 -33.39
N PHE A 486 -1.37 9.64 -32.93
CA PHE A 486 -0.76 10.85 -33.51
C PHE A 486 -0.16 10.63 -34.92
N GLN A 487 -0.13 9.39 -35.41
CA GLN A 487 0.20 9.05 -36.79
C GLN A 487 -1.02 8.84 -37.69
N GLY A 488 -2.24 9.06 -37.17
CA GLY A 488 -3.49 8.87 -37.92
C GLY A 488 -3.89 7.40 -38.11
N ARG A 489 -3.37 6.50 -37.26
CA ARG A 489 -3.65 5.05 -37.27
C ARG A 489 -4.16 4.60 -35.90
N TRP A 490 -5.18 5.27 -35.37
CA TRP A 490 -5.75 4.92 -34.05
C TRP A 490 -6.30 3.48 -34.01
N GLU A 491 -6.57 2.87 -35.17
CA GLU A 491 -6.98 1.47 -35.30
C GLU A 491 -5.89 0.50 -34.84
N ASP A 492 -4.61 0.88 -35.03
CA ASP A 492 -3.43 0.10 -34.65
C ASP A 492 -3.06 0.31 -33.17
N TYR A 493 -3.58 1.36 -32.54
CA TYR A 493 -3.34 1.64 -31.13
C TYR A 493 -3.90 0.51 -30.25
N ASP A 494 -3.00 -0.13 -29.51
CA ASP A 494 -3.35 -1.15 -28.53
C ASP A 494 -3.27 -0.58 -27.10
N PRO A 495 -4.42 -0.37 -26.43
CA PRO A 495 -4.43 0.10 -25.04
C PRO A 495 -3.69 -0.83 -24.07
N TRP A 496 -3.58 -2.12 -24.43
CA TRP A 496 -3.08 -3.21 -23.60
C TRP A 496 -1.59 -3.53 -23.80
N GLU A 497 -0.87 -2.70 -24.59
CA GLU A 497 0.58 -2.79 -24.76
C GLU A 497 1.29 -2.11 -23.57
N SER A 498 1.94 -2.91 -22.73
CA SER A 498 2.52 -2.46 -21.47
C SER A 498 3.89 -1.78 -21.61
N SER A 499 4.73 -2.12 -22.60
CA SER A 499 6.08 -1.54 -22.73
C SER A 499 6.04 -0.03 -22.88
N THR A 500 5.06 0.45 -23.63
CA THR A 500 4.87 1.88 -23.90
C THR A 500 4.39 2.66 -22.68
N ARG A 501 4.19 2.02 -21.52
CA ARG A 501 3.82 2.67 -20.26
C ARG A 501 4.94 2.69 -19.23
N LEU A 502 6.01 1.90 -19.40
CA LEU A 502 7.08 1.77 -18.41
C LEU A 502 7.94 3.04 -18.27
N GLY A 503 8.12 3.77 -19.37
CA GLY A 503 8.92 4.99 -19.42
C GLY A 503 8.13 6.31 -19.29
N VAL A 504 6.83 6.24 -18.98
CA VAL A 504 5.95 7.42 -18.94
C VAL A 504 6.20 8.25 -17.68
N THR A 505 6.26 9.57 -17.85
CA THR A 505 6.15 10.53 -16.74
C THR A 505 4.74 11.12 -16.75
N SER A 506 3.86 10.63 -15.87
CA SER A 506 2.44 11.04 -15.84
C SER A 506 2.16 12.34 -15.07
N ASP A 507 3.16 12.90 -14.39
CA ASP A 507 3.08 14.17 -13.67
C ASP A 507 4.35 14.99 -13.88
N LEU A 508 4.32 15.85 -14.90
CA LEU A 508 5.43 16.78 -15.19
C LEU A 508 5.34 18.07 -14.36
N TYR A 509 4.22 18.28 -13.65
CA TYR A 509 3.89 19.54 -12.99
C TYR A 509 3.67 19.39 -11.48
N HIS A 510 4.20 18.33 -10.89
CA HIS A 510 4.25 18.09 -9.44
C HIS A 510 2.89 18.28 -8.75
N LYS A 511 1.83 17.70 -9.33
CA LYS A 511 0.51 17.72 -8.72
C LYS A 511 0.56 17.04 -7.35
N ALA A 512 0.01 17.69 -6.33
CA ALA A 512 -0.19 17.05 -5.04
C ALA A 512 -1.09 15.81 -5.18
N SER A 513 -0.66 14.68 -4.61
CA SER A 513 -1.34 13.39 -4.79
C SER A 513 -1.37 12.87 -6.23
N ALA A 514 -0.37 13.22 -7.03
CA ALA A 514 -0.10 12.52 -8.29
C ALA A 514 0.29 11.07 -8.03
N CYS A 515 -0.23 10.16 -8.86
CA CYS A 515 0.13 8.76 -8.82
C CYS A 515 1.54 8.57 -9.42
N SER A 516 2.45 7.94 -8.67
CA SER A 516 3.82 7.67 -9.10
C SER A 516 4.11 6.20 -9.44
N ILE A 517 3.06 5.39 -9.60
CA ILE A 517 3.14 3.97 -9.95
C ILE A 517 2.41 3.69 -11.28
N PHE A 518 2.89 2.71 -12.06
CA PHE A 518 2.12 2.19 -13.19
C PHE A 518 1.00 1.27 -12.68
N ARG A 519 -0.25 1.72 -12.84
CA ARG A 519 -1.47 0.95 -12.57
C ARG A 519 -1.98 0.36 -13.89
N MET A 520 -1.99 -0.96 -14.01
CA MET A 520 -2.67 -1.64 -15.13
C MET A 520 -4.18 -1.54 -15.02
N TYR A 521 -4.69 -1.45 -13.79
CA TYR A 521 -6.07 -1.10 -13.52
C TYR A 521 -6.17 -0.17 -12.32
N GLN A 522 -7.07 0.80 -12.42
CA GLN A 522 -7.71 1.33 -11.22
C GLN A 522 -8.71 0.29 -10.70
N GLY A 523 -9.12 0.37 -9.43
CA GLY A 523 -10.09 -0.58 -8.94
C GLY A 523 -10.54 -0.35 -7.51
N TRP A 524 -11.67 -0.97 -7.16
CA TRP A 524 -12.30 -0.91 -5.85
C TRP A 524 -12.59 -2.29 -5.31
N LEU A 525 -12.31 -2.51 -4.02
CA LEU A 525 -12.85 -3.63 -3.27
C LEU A 525 -14.01 -3.15 -2.40
N ALA A 526 -15.20 -3.73 -2.60
CA ALA A 526 -16.38 -3.40 -1.82
C ALA A 526 -16.30 -4.01 -0.41
N LEU A 527 -16.50 -3.18 0.63
CA LEU A 527 -16.55 -3.63 2.04
C LEU A 527 -17.99 -3.63 2.59
N HIS A 528 -18.90 -2.99 1.88
CA HIS A 528 -20.33 -2.87 2.19
C HIS A 528 -21.11 -2.84 0.85
N PRO A 529 -22.42 -3.16 0.78
CA PRO A 529 -23.17 -3.01 -0.46
C PRO A 529 -23.06 -1.60 -1.05
N ILE A 530 -22.80 -1.51 -2.35
CA ILE A 530 -22.70 -0.28 -3.14
C ILE A 530 -23.73 -0.37 -4.27
N PRO A 531 -24.89 0.29 -4.14
CA PRO A 531 -25.90 0.24 -5.18
C PRO A 531 -25.47 1.05 -6.41
N SER A 532 -25.94 0.63 -7.58
CA SER A 532 -25.70 1.23 -8.90
C SER A 532 -26.27 2.64 -9.06
N GLY A 533 -26.98 3.17 -8.07
CA GLY A 533 -27.58 4.51 -8.11
C GLY A 533 -28.83 4.64 -9.00
N ARG A 534 -29.33 3.56 -9.63
CA ARG A 534 -30.58 3.57 -10.42
C ARG A 534 -31.79 3.26 -9.54
N GLY A 535 -32.64 4.26 -9.30
CA GLY A 535 -33.93 4.12 -8.62
C GLY A 535 -34.47 5.46 -8.10
N PRO A 536 -35.80 5.71 -8.11
CA PRO A 536 -36.39 6.89 -7.48
C PRO A 536 -36.02 6.93 -5.98
N GLY A 537 -35.42 8.02 -5.51
CA GLY A 537 -35.02 8.17 -4.10
C GLY A 537 -33.65 7.57 -3.73
N SER A 538 -32.84 7.12 -4.70
CA SER A 538 -31.49 6.59 -4.40
C SER A 538 -30.52 7.69 -3.96
N SER A 539 -30.09 7.64 -2.70
CA SER A 539 -29.08 8.54 -2.09
C SER A 539 -27.63 8.08 -2.31
N SER A 540 -27.42 7.14 -3.24
CA SER A 540 -26.14 6.45 -3.42
C SER A 540 -25.16 7.17 -4.33
N SER A 541 -23.86 6.96 -4.10
CA SER A 541 -22.83 7.35 -5.08
C SER A 541 -22.56 6.21 -6.06
N SER A 542 -22.79 6.47 -7.35
CA SER A 542 -22.60 5.48 -8.41
C SER A 542 -21.40 5.86 -9.27
N VAL A 543 -20.54 4.89 -9.55
CA VAL A 543 -19.53 5.05 -10.60
C VAL A 543 -20.19 4.85 -11.93
N GLN A 544 -19.90 5.76 -12.84
CA GLN A 544 -20.19 5.60 -14.24
C GLN A 544 -18.88 5.50 -15.01
N VAL A 545 -18.87 4.68 -16.05
CA VAL A 545 -17.71 4.46 -16.92
C VAL A 545 -18.12 4.58 -18.38
N CYS A 546 -17.21 5.01 -19.25
CA CYS A 546 -17.37 4.94 -20.70
C CYS A 546 -16.58 3.73 -21.22
N PRO A 547 -17.21 2.56 -21.46
CA PRO A 547 -16.53 1.29 -21.74
C PRO A 547 -16.03 1.18 -23.20
N LEU A 548 -15.30 2.21 -23.64
CA LEU A 548 -14.76 2.40 -24.98
C LEU A 548 -13.28 2.83 -24.90
N PRO A 549 -12.37 2.04 -24.29
CA PRO A 549 -11.02 2.49 -23.98
C PRO A 549 -10.21 2.90 -25.22
N ARG A 550 -10.36 2.22 -26.36
CA ARG A 550 -9.64 2.60 -27.58
C ARG A 550 -10.22 3.87 -28.22
N LEU A 551 -11.53 3.88 -28.48
CA LEU A 551 -12.19 4.94 -29.24
C LEU A 551 -12.24 6.26 -28.46
N SER A 552 -12.56 6.20 -27.16
CA SER A 552 -12.65 7.40 -26.34
C SER A 552 -11.27 8.05 -26.12
N THR A 553 -10.21 7.26 -25.94
CA THR A 553 -8.84 7.76 -25.88
C THR A 553 -8.38 8.39 -27.19
N ALA A 554 -8.60 7.72 -28.33
CA ALA A 554 -8.31 8.31 -29.63
C ALA A 554 -9.05 9.63 -29.85
N TYR A 555 -10.32 9.69 -29.43
CA TYR A 555 -11.17 10.86 -29.60
C TYR A 555 -10.64 12.07 -28.82
N PHE A 556 -10.44 11.97 -27.51
CA PHE A 556 -10.02 13.14 -26.74
C PHE A 556 -8.58 13.57 -27.09
N LEU A 557 -7.72 12.65 -27.56
CA LEU A 557 -6.37 12.96 -28.02
C LEU A 557 -6.34 13.68 -29.37
N LEU A 558 -7.23 13.33 -30.31
CA LEU A 558 -7.29 13.94 -31.65
C LEU A 558 -8.13 15.24 -31.68
N ARG A 559 -9.12 15.37 -30.79
CA ARG A 559 -10.04 16.51 -30.71
C ARG A 559 -9.35 17.90 -30.73
N PRO A 560 -8.20 18.12 -30.06
CA PRO A 560 -7.51 19.41 -30.07
C PRO A 560 -7.00 19.89 -31.43
N PHE A 561 -6.83 18.99 -32.40
CA PHE A 561 -6.17 19.31 -33.68
C PHE A 561 -7.14 19.76 -34.78
N VAL A 562 -8.44 19.55 -34.60
CA VAL A 562 -9.47 19.68 -35.65
C VAL A 562 -10.57 20.66 -35.29
N SER A 563 -11.13 21.32 -36.30
CA SER A 563 -12.31 22.21 -36.21
C SER A 563 -13.24 22.03 -37.41
N PHE A 564 -14.45 22.57 -37.32
CA PHE A 564 -15.39 22.64 -38.43
C PHE A 564 -15.03 23.75 -39.41
N SER A 565 -15.32 23.53 -40.69
CA SER A 565 -15.30 24.56 -41.74
C SER A 565 -16.73 24.93 -42.20
N PRO A 566 -17.10 26.23 -42.29
CA PRO A 566 -16.36 27.38 -41.76
C PRO A 566 -16.36 27.36 -40.22
N PRO A 567 -15.38 28.02 -39.56
CA PRO A 567 -15.39 28.15 -38.12
C PRO A 567 -16.69 28.81 -37.67
N ALA A 568 -17.33 28.27 -36.62
CA ALA A 568 -18.50 28.89 -36.04
C ALA A 568 -18.18 30.36 -35.66
N PRO A 569 -19.12 31.30 -35.83
CA PRO A 569 -18.97 32.65 -35.28
C PRO A 569 -18.61 32.57 -33.78
N ALA A 570 -17.82 33.52 -33.29
CA ALA A 570 -17.34 33.59 -31.89
C ALA A 570 -18.47 33.33 -30.86
N PRO A 571 -18.14 32.77 -29.69
CA PRO A 571 -18.93 31.73 -29.04
C PRO A 571 -20.22 32.28 -28.42
N GLU A 572 -21.36 31.86 -28.95
CA GLU A 572 -22.50 31.60 -28.07
C GLU A 572 -22.25 30.25 -27.36
N PRO A 573 -22.55 30.12 -26.07
CA PRO A 573 -22.37 28.90 -25.28
C PRO A 573 -23.42 27.82 -25.62
N ALA A 574 -23.78 27.69 -26.90
CA ALA A 574 -24.69 26.66 -27.37
C ALA A 574 -23.94 25.32 -27.44
N PRO A 575 -24.50 24.23 -26.86
CA PRO A 575 -23.95 22.89 -27.04
C PRO A 575 -23.84 22.55 -28.53
N LEU A 576 -22.66 22.11 -28.96
CA LEU A 576 -22.48 21.57 -30.31
C LEU A 576 -23.30 20.27 -30.41
N ASP A 577 -24.32 20.25 -31.26
CA ASP A 577 -25.11 19.04 -31.56
C ASP A 577 -24.26 18.03 -32.34
N ALA A 578 -23.92 16.92 -31.68
CA ALA A 578 -23.10 15.84 -32.23
C ALA A 578 -23.65 15.26 -33.55
N ALA A 579 -24.97 15.23 -33.73
CA ALA A 579 -25.61 14.69 -34.94
C ALA A 579 -25.41 15.63 -36.15
N GLN A 580 -25.41 16.95 -35.91
CA GLN A 580 -25.20 17.96 -36.95
C GLN A 580 -23.72 18.09 -37.35
N THR A 581 -22.81 17.82 -36.43
CA THR A 581 -21.36 17.99 -36.62
C THR A 581 -20.68 16.81 -37.30
N THR A 582 -21.23 15.61 -37.17
CA THR A 582 -20.69 14.40 -37.81
C THR A 582 -20.79 14.45 -39.35
N LYS A 583 -21.73 15.25 -39.89
CA LYS A 583 -21.94 15.43 -41.34
C LYS A 583 -21.17 16.62 -41.95
N LYS A 584 -20.44 17.40 -41.14
CA LYS A 584 -19.69 18.58 -41.59
C LYS A 584 -18.28 18.23 -42.01
N GLU A 585 -17.71 19.01 -42.91
CA GLU A 585 -16.31 18.88 -43.32
C GLU A 585 -15.38 19.37 -42.20
N TRP A 586 -14.64 18.43 -41.60
CA TRP A 586 -13.65 18.70 -40.57
C TRP A 586 -12.29 18.98 -41.20
N THR A 587 -11.64 20.04 -40.73
CA THR A 587 -10.30 20.42 -41.17
C THR A 587 -9.35 20.51 -39.99
N LEU A 588 -8.06 20.32 -40.28
CA LEU A 588 -7.00 20.54 -39.30
C LEU A 588 -6.91 22.05 -38.99
N ASN A 589 -6.75 22.40 -37.72
CA ASN A 589 -6.56 23.79 -37.29
C ASN A 589 -5.30 24.39 -37.95
N ARG A 590 -5.47 25.45 -38.73
CA ARG A 590 -4.38 26.21 -39.34
C ARG A 590 -4.65 27.72 -39.17
N PRO A 591 -3.83 28.44 -38.38
CA PRO A 591 -2.76 27.92 -37.51
C PRO A 591 -3.30 27.05 -36.36
N GLN A 592 -2.43 26.26 -35.73
CA GLN A 592 -2.80 25.58 -34.48
C GLN A 592 -2.99 26.63 -33.35
N ASN A 593 -3.78 26.27 -32.34
CA ASN A 593 -3.95 27.04 -31.11
C ASN A 593 -3.44 26.24 -29.90
N SER A 594 -3.36 26.85 -28.72
CA SER A 594 -2.88 26.18 -27.50
C SER A 594 -3.98 25.44 -26.71
N LEU A 595 -5.18 25.25 -27.28
CA LEU A 595 -6.26 24.50 -26.64
C LEU A 595 -6.00 23.00 -26.69
N LEU A 596 -6.13 22.33 -25.53
CA LEU A 596 -6.11 20.88 -25.37
C LEU A 596 -7.40 20.32 -24.72
N HIS A 597 -8.53 21.00 -24.91
CA HIS A 597 -9.89 20.54 -24.58
C HIS A 597 -10.00 19.70 -23.28
N GLY A 598 -9.96 20.35 -22.13
CA GLY A 598 -10.09 19.68 -20.81
C GLY A 598 -8.76 19.23 -20.20
N ALA A 599 -7.65 19.31 -20.94
CA ALA A 599 -6.32 19.10 -20.40
C ALA A 599 -5.71 20.40 -19.82
N LEU A 600 -5.34 20.37 -18.55
CA LEU A 600 -4.58 21.41 -17.85
C LEU A 600 -3.40 20.80 -17.07
N PRO A 601 -2.25 21.51 -16.95
CA PRO A 601 -1.15 21.10 -16.08
C PRO A 601 -1.60 20.90 -14.63
N SER A 602 -1.16 19.81 -14.00
CA SER A 602 -1.51 19.43 -12.61
C SER A 602 -2.98 19.04 -12.36
N TYR A 603 -3.78 18.81 -13.41
CA TYR A 603 -5.17 18.34 -13.29
C TYR A 603 -5.36 16.95 -13.91
N ALA A 604 -6.51 16.32 -13.67
CA ALA A 604 -6.95 15.18 -14.46
C ALA A 604 -7.42 15.65 -15.84
N GLN A 605 -7.47 14.75 -16.82
CA GLN A 605 -8.09 15.06 -18.11
C GLN A 605 -9.60 15.19 -17.91
N GLU A 606 -10.15 16.38 -18.00
CA GLU A 606 -11.59 16.61 -17.92
C GLU A 606 -12.27 16.19 -19.21
N ILE A 607 -13.41 15.51 -19.09
CA ILE A 607 -14.27 15.13 -20.20
C ILE A 607 -15.64 15.78 -20.00
N HIS A 608 -15.91 16.82 -20.78
CA HIS A 608 -17.15 17.58 -20.70
C HIS A 608 -17.94 17.56 -22.02
N PRO A 609 -19.29 17.49 -22.03
CA PRO A 609 -20.11 17.48 -23.26
C PRO A 609 -19.83 18.67 -24.19
N ALA A 610 -19.61 19.87 -23.65
CA ALA A 610 -19.29 21.06 -24.45
C ALA A 610 -17.94 20.95 -25.19
N LEU A 611 -16.98 20.21 -24.63
CA LEU A 611 -15.65 20.03 -25.21
C LEU A 611 -15.58 18.77 -26.08
N HIS A 612 -16.37 17.75 -25.73
CA HIS A 612 -16.36 16.40 -26.28
C HIS A 612 -17.76 15.91 -26.69
N PRO A 613 -18.50 16.65 -27.55
CA PRO A 613 -19.90 16.37 -27.81
C PRO A 613 -20.15 14.99 -28.43
N HIS A 614 -19.26 14.49 -29.29
CA HIS A 614 -19.43 13.18 -29.94
C HIS A 614 -19.18 11.98 -29.01
N LEU A 615 -18.66 12.20 -27.80
CA LEU A 615 -18.63 11.14 -26.80
C LEU A 615 -20.03 10.85 -26.25
N ASP A 616 -21.00 11.74 -26.45
CA ASP A 616 -22.41 11.54 -26.07
C ASP A 616 -22.53 10.96 -24.65
N LEU A 617 -22.00 11.70 -23.66
CA LEU A 617 -21.77 11.19 -22.31
C LEU A 617 -23.07 10.71 -21.64
N ASP A 618 -24.22 11.26 -22.02
CA ASP A 618 -25.53 10.82 -21.51
C ASP A 618 -25.85 9.37 -21.92
N ARG A 619 -25.37 8.95 -23.09
CA ARG A 619 -25.57 7.59 -23.63
C ARG A 619 -24.38 6.67 -23.42
N SER A 620 -23.16 7.20 -23.37
CA SER A 620 -21.93 6.40 -23.27
C SER A 620 -21.44 6.18 -21.84
N LEU A 621 -21.84 7.00 -20.85
CA LEU A 621 -21.54 6.75 -19.44
C LEU A 621 -22.54 5.80 -18.80
N VAL A 622 -22.15 4.53 -18.67
CA VAL A 622 -22.99 3.49 -18.06
C VAL A 622 -22.67 3.34 -16.58
N SER A 623 -23.71 3.15 -15.76
CA SER A 623 -23.58 2.90 -14.33
C SER A 623 -23.00 1.51 -14.08
N VAL A 624 -22.05 1.40 -13.15
CA VAL A 624 -21.59 0.11 -12.63
C VAL A 624 -22.78 -0.59 -11.93
N PRO A 625 -23.01 -1.90 -12.19
CA PRO A 625 -23.98 -2.70 -11.44
C PRO A 625 -23.80 -2.61 -9.92
N ASP A 626 -24.82 -3.01 -9.16
CA ASP A 626 -24.71 -3.14 -7.70
C ASP A 626 -23.50 -4.02 -7.35
N LEU A 627 -22.70 -3.59 -6.38
CA LEU A 627 -21.56 -4.35 -5.84
C LEU A 627 -21.90 -4.82 -4.43
N GLU A 628 -21.60 -6.07 -4.15
CA GLU A 628 -21.74 -6.69 -2.83
C GLU A 628 -20.39 -6.72 -2.10
N PRO A 629 -20.37 -6.79 -0.75
CA PRO A 629 -19.14 -6.94 0.01
C PRO A 629 -18.30 -8.11 -0.51
N GLY A 630 -17.03 -7.83 -0.80
CA GLY A 630 -16.08 -8.79 -1.36
C GLY A 630 -15.96 -8.77 -2.89
N ASP A 631 -16.80 -8.02 -3.59
CA ASP A 631 -16.67 -7.81 -5.03
C ASP A 631 -15.52 -6.86 -5.36
N TYR A 632 -14.82 -7.15 -6.47
CA TYR A 632 -13.69 -6.38 -6.97
C TYR A 632 -13.99 -5.80 -8.34
N LEU A 633 -14.09 -4.48 -8.42
CA LEU A 633 -14.27 -3.70 -9.64
C LEU A 633 -12.91 -3.24 -10.16
N VAL A 634 -12.64 -3.41 -11.46
CA VAL A 634 -11.42 -2.88 -12.10
C VAL A 634 -11.74 -2.14 -13.38
N TRP A 635 -10.99 -1.08 -13.70
CA TRP A 635 -11.04 -0.40 -15.00
C TRP A 635 -9.68 0.10 -15.48
N HIS A 636 -9.51 0.10 -16.79
CA HIS A 636 -8.29 0.47 -17.50
C HIS A 636 -7.88 1.92 -17.19
N PRO A 637 -6.59 2.25 -17.08
CA PRO A 637 -6.10 3.58 -16.68
C PRO A 637 -6.55 4.72 -17.61
N ASP A 638 -6.79 4.45 -18.89
CA ASP A 638 -7.27 5.44 -19.85
C ASP A 638 -8.81 5.51 -19.99
N LEU A 639 -9.55 4.75 -19.16
CA LEU A 639 -11.01 4.74 -19.23
C LEU A 639 -11.60 6.01 -18.59
N ILE A 640 -12.52 6.65 -19.32
CA ILE A 640 -13.30 7.77 -18.81
C ILE A 640 -14.24 7.25 -17.74
N HIS A 641 -14.24 7.89 -16.58
CA HIS A 641 -15.11 7.54 -15.47
C HIS A 641 -15.58 8.79 -14.72
N ALA A 642 -16.70 8.66 -14.02
CA ALA A 642 -17.31 9.71 -13.22
C ALA A 642 -17.89 9.12 -11.95
N ILE A 643 -17.90 9.90 -10.87
CA ILE A 643 -18.63 9.56 -9.65
C ILE A 643 -19.86 10.48 -9.60
N SER A 644 -21.04 9.90 -9.83
CA SER A 644 -22.30 10.62 -9.71
C SER A 644 -22.84 10.50 -8.28
N SER A 645 -23.44 11.58 -7.79
CA SER A 645 -24.14 11.63 -6.51
C SER A 645 -25.52 12.22 -6.74
N ASN A 646 -26.55 11.37 -6.77
CA ASN A 646 -27.95 11.80 -6.87
C ASN A 646 -28.58 12.14 -5.50
N ALA A 647 -27.83 12.00 -4.40
CA ALA A 647 -28.37 12.23 -3.07
C ALA A 647 -28.63 13.73 -2.81
N PRO A 648 -29.81 14.09 -2.26
CA PRO A 648 -30.02 15.39 -1.65
C PRO A 648 -28.89 15.69 -0.65
N ALA A 649 -28.47 16.96 -0.55
CA ALA A 649 -27.36 17.37 0.33
C ALA A 649 -27.58 16.98 1.81
N GLU A 650 -28.84 16.75 2.20
CA GLU A 650 -29.30 16.46 3.57
C GLU A 650 -29.65 14.98 3.81
N ALA A 651 -29.60 14.12 2.79
CA ALA A 651 -29.91 12.70 2.98
C ALA A 651 -28.73 11.95 3.65
N GLU A 652 -29.00 11.26 4.76
CA GLU A 652 -28.05 10.28 5.31
C GLU A 652 -27.73 9.24 4.23
N ARG A 653 -26.48 9.24 3.76
CA ARG A 653 -26.03 8.19 2.85
C ARG A 653 -25.84 6.92 3.65
N LYS A 654 -26.44 5.83 3.16
CA LYS A 654 -26.19 4.48 3.66
C LYS A 654 -24.69 4.18 3.59
N ALA A 655 -24.23 3.24 4.42
CA ALA A 655 -22.84 2.93 4.74
C ALA A 655 -21.98 2.40 3.55
N GLU A 656 -21.94 3.09 2.41
CA GLU A 656 -21.07 2.77 1.27
C GLU A 656 -19.61 2.88 1.68
N LYS A 657 -18.98 1.72 1.89
CA LYS A 657 -17.57 1.60 2.24
C LYS A 657 -16.87 0.75 1.20
N TYR A 658 -15.81 1.29 0.65
CA TYR A 658 -14.94 0.59 -0.26
C TYR A 658 -13.52 1.11 -0.16
N MET A 659 -12.60 0.25 -0.58
CA MET A 659 -11.18 0.51 -0.62
C MET A 659 -10.76 0.82 -2.06
N TYR A 660 -9.99 1.89 -2.27
CA TYR A 660 -9.25 2.06 -3.52
C TYR A 660 -8.12 1.03 -3.56
N LEU A 661 -8.18 0.12 -4.53
CA LEU A 661 -7.31 -1.04 -4.63
C LEU A 661 -6.98 -1.31 -6.11
N PRO A 662 -6.02 -0.59 -6.71
CA PRO A 662 -5.63 -0.82 -8.10
C PRO A 662 -4.89 -2.16 -8.26
N ALA A 663 -4.84 -2.66 -9.50
CA ALA A 663 -3.98 -3.78 -9.88
C ALA A 663 -2.70 -3.22 -10.53
N CYS A 664 -1.55 -3.49 -9.89
CA CYS A 664 -0.26 -2.96 -10.29
C CYS A 664 0.71 -4.12 -10.58
N PRO A 665 1.34 -4.17 -11.76
CA PRO A 665 2.35 -5.17 -12.09
C PRO A 665 3.66 -4.88 -11.35
N LEU A 666 4.57 -5.86 -11.30
CA LEU A 666 5.94 -5.59 -10.86
C LEU A 666 6.75 -5.00 -12.02
N THR A 667 7.32 -3.82 -11.78
CA THR A 667 8.20 -3.07 -12.71
C THR A 667 9.27 -2.36 -11.90
N GLN A 668 10.27 -1.77 -12.56
CA GLN A 668 11.29 -0.96 -11.89
C GLN A 668 10.68 0.23 -11.13
N THR A 669 9.82 1.01 -11.80
CA THR A 669 9.12 2.16 -11.20
C THR A 669 8.27 1.73 -10.01
N ASN A 670 7.58 0.59 -10.14
CA ASN A 670 6.71 0.08 -9.10
C ASN A 670 7.51 -0.46 -7.90
N ALA A 671 8.66 -1.09 -8.12
CA ALA A 671 9.57 -1.51 -7.05
C ALA A 671 10.17 -0.30 -6.29
N LEU A 672 10.53 0.78 -6.99
CA LEU A 672 10.99 2.03 -6.38
C LEU A 672 9.90 2.70 -5.52
N TYR A 673 8.65 2.66 -5.98
CA TYR A 673 7.51 3.09 -5.16
C TYR A 673 7.34 2.18 -3.93
N LEU A 674 7.39 0.87 -4.13
CA LEU A 674 7.19 -0.11 -3.07
C LEU A 674 8.24 -0.01 -1.95
N ALA A 675 9.50 0.31 -2.29
CA ALA A 675 10.55 0.60 -1.31
C ALA A 675 10.18 1.78 -0.38
N ARG A 676 9.65 2.86 -0.96
CA ARG A 676 9.17 4.03 -0.21
C ARG A 676 7.91 3.70 0.58
N GLN A 677 6.99 2.95 -0.01
CA GLN A 677 5.76 2.48 0.64
C GLN A 677 6.07 1.63 1.87
N ARG A 678 7.00 0.67 1.78
CA ARG A 678 7.42 -0.15 2.92
C ARG A 678 7.87 0.72 4.10
N LYS A 679 8.69 1.74 3.83
CA LYS A 679 9.14 2.68 4.87
C LYS A 679 7.97 3.44 5.50
N ALA A 680 7.03 3.92 4.68
CA ALA A 680 5.82 4.59 5.15
C ALA A 680 4.95 3.65 6.01
N PHE A 681 4.71 2.43 5.53
CA PHE A 681 3.99 1.39 6.26
C PHE A 681 4.64 1.08 7.61
N LEU A 682 5.94 0.85 7.69
CA LEU A 682 6.59 0.54 8.97
C LEU A 682 6.47 1.70 9.97
N ARG A 683 6.45 2.95 9.48
CA ARG A 683 6.36 4.17 10.30
C ARG A 683 4.93 4.66 10.56
N GLY A 684 3.93 4.09 9.89
CA GLY A 684 2.54 4.57 9.94
C GLY A 684 2.32 5.89 9.23
N GLN A 685 3.23 6.29 8.35
CA GLN A 685 3.11 7.51 7.56
C GLN A 685 2.18 7.26 6.36
N PRO A 686 1.49 8.29 5.84
CA PRO A 686 0.72 8.19 4.60
C PRO A 686 1.46 7.53 3.45
N GLY A 687 0.72 6.93 2.51
CA GLY A 687 1.30 6.40 1.27
C GLY A 687 2.17 7.47 0.57
N PRO A 688 3.28 7.09 -0.11
CA PRO A 688 4.27 8.04 -0.62
C PRO A 688 3.71 9.19 -1.47
N ASP A 689 2.66 8.94 -2.25
CA ASP A 689 2.03 9.95 -3.12
C ASP A 689 1.14 10.94 -2.34
N PHE A 690 0.75 10.60 -1.12
CA PHE A 690 -0.12 11.41 -0.26
C PHE A 690 0.64 12.09 0.89
N PHE A 691 1.94 11.86 1.00
CA PHE A 691 2.76 12.39 2.08
C PHE A 691 3.14 13.84 1.82
N ASP A 692 2.56 14.78 2.59
CA ASP A 692 2.85 16.22 2.50
C ASP A 692 3.98 16.68 3.46
N GLY A 693 4.62 15.77 4.19
CA GLY A 693 5.70 16.08 5.13
C GLY A 693 5.25 16.72 6.45
N ALA A 694 3.98 17.11 6.57
CA ALA A 694 3.47 17.85 7.72
C ALA A 694 2.65 16.99 8.71
N ARG A 695 2.26 15.76 8.33
CA ARG A 695 1.30 14.93 9.10
C ARG A 695 1.86 13.57 9.49
N GLY A 696 1.55 13.15 10.73
CA GLY A 696 1.90 11.83 11.26
C GLY A 696 1.11 10.66 10.65
N GLY A 697 0.01 10.93 9.94
CA GLY A 697 -0.89 9.89 9.43
C GLY A 697 -1.37 8.98 10.55
N GLU A 698 -1.09 7.69 10.44
CA GLU A 698 -1.47 6.65 11.41
C GLU A 698 -0.30 6.29 12.34
N SER A 699 0.78 7.08 12.39
CA SER A 699 1.99 6.76 13.17
C SER A 699 1.73 6.60 14.66
N GLU A 700 0.74 7.33 15.19
CA GLU A 700 0.34 7.33 16.60
C GLU A 700 -0.91 6.46 16.86
N HIS A 701 -1.45 5.80 15.83
CA HIS A 701 -2.65 4.99 16.01
C HIS A 701 -2.37 3.73 16.82
N THR A 702 -3.19 3.51 17.84
CA THR A 702 -3.23 2.25 18.59
C THR A 702 -3.91 1.17 17.76
N GLY A 703 -3.40 -0.06 17.80
CA GLY A 703 -3.96 -1.19 17.07
C GLY A 703 -3.70 -1.18 15.56
N ARG A 704 -2.78 -0.34 15.07
CA ARG A 704 -2.39 -0.32 13.65
C ARG A 704 -1.76 -1.67 13.24
N PRO A 705 -2.26 -2.33 12.18
CA PRO A 705 -1.65 -3.53 11.63
C PRO A 705 -0.18 -3.35 11.25
N GLY A 706 0.63 -4.35 11.56
CA GLY A 706 2.05 -4.43 11.22
C GLY A 706 2.36 -5.61 10.30
N VAL A 707 3.64 -6.00 10.27
CA VAL A 707 4.15 -7.06 9.37
C VAL A 707 3.51 -8.43 9.66
N GLN A 708 3.18 -8.72 10.93
CA GLN A 708 2.53 -9.97 11.30
C GLN A 708 1.14 -10.06 10.67
N GLU A 709 0.36 -8.99 10.69
CA GLU A 709 -0.99 -8.96 10.11
C GLU A 709 -0.96 -9.11 8.58
N VAL A 710 0.08 -8.59 7.91
CA VAL A 710 0.32 -8.86 6.48
C VAL A 710 0.57 -10.36 6.26
N ASN A 711 1.44 -10.96 7.07
CA ASN A 711 1.76 -12.39 6.97
C ASN A 711 0.54 -13.29 7.28
N ASP A 712 -0.24 -12.93 8.29
CA ASP A 712 -1.42 -13.70 8.68
C ASP A 712 -2.49 -13.62 7.58
N ALA A 713 -2.63 -12.46 6.93
CA ALA A 713 -3.54 -12.30 5.80
C ALA A 713 -3.08 -13.01 4.53
N GLY A 714 -1.79 -12.92 4.18
CA GLY A 714 -1.29 -13.26 2.84
C GLY A 714 -0.08 -14.18 2.76
N GLY A 715 0.61 -14.42 3.86
CA GLY A 715 1.89 -15.16 3.88
C GLY A 715 2.97 -14.47 3.08
N ASP A 716 3.85 -15.28 2.48
CA ASP A 716 4.98 -14.82 1.70
C ASP A 716 4.55 -13.95 0.52
N ASP A 717 3.51 -14.33 -0.21
CA ASP A 717 3.00 -13.53 -1.33
C ASP A 717 2.42 -12.19 -0.87
N GLY A 718 1.70 -12.15 0.25
CA GLY A 718 1.23 -10.90 0.85
C GLY A 718 2.38 -10.00 1.32
N LEU A 719 3.43 -10.60 1.90
CA LEU A 719 4.64 -9.88 2.32
C LEU A 719 5.39 -9.33 1.11
N ARG A 720 5.56 -10.13 0.05
CA ARG A 720 6.20 -9.74 -1.21
C ARG A 720 5.44 -8.61 -1.90
N ALA A 721 4.12 -8.73 -2.05
CA ALA A 721 3.26 -7.69 -2.61
C ALA A 721 3.38 -6.35 -1.84
N MET A 722 3.61 -6.41 -0.53
CA MET A 722 3.85 -5.24 0.34
C MET A 722 5.33 -4.80 0.43
N GLY A 723 6.24 -5.48 -0.28
CA GLY A 723 7.69 -5.18 -0.32
C GLY A 723 8.47 -5.61 0.93
N LEU A 724 7.87 -6.45 1.78
CA LEU A 724 8.40 -6.86 3.08
C LEU A 724 9.25 -8.14 3.03
N LEU A 725 9.20 -8.87 1.92
CA LEU A 725 9.97 -10.09 1.67
C LEU A 725 10.44 -10.10 0.20
N PRO A 726 11.68 -10.53 -0.10
CA PRO A 726 12.14 -10.72 -1.48
C PRO A 726 11.36 -11.85 -2.17
N TRP A 727 11.24 -11.74 -3.49
CA TRP A 727 10.77 -12.85 -4.32
C TRP A 727 11.85 -13.91 -4.45
N ASP A 728 11.43 -15.17 -4.63
CA ASP A 728 12.33 -16.22 -5.06
C ASP A 728 12.45 -16.18 -6.58
N GLU A 729 13.66 -15.99 -7.11
CA GLU A 729 13.90 -15.85 -8.55
C GLU A 729 13.65 -17.16 -9.31
N GLU A 730 13.69 -18.29 -8.61
CA GLU A 730 13.39 -19.60 -9.17
C GLU A 730 11.88 -19.86 -9.34
N GLU A 731 11.02 -19.02 -8.76
CA GLU A 731 9.56 -19.06 -9.01
C GLU A 731 9.19 -18.46 -10.38
N ALA A 732 10.14 -17.85 -11.09
CA ALA A 732 9.90 -17.34 -12.44
C ALA A 732 10.07 -18.43 -13.50
N ASP A 733 9.00 -18.68 -14.25
CA ASP A 733 8.98 -19.63 -15.38
C ASP A 733 9.81 -19.12 -16.58
N GLU A 734 9.93 -17.80 -16.73
CA GLU A 734 10.60 -17.15 -17.86
C GLU A 734 11.80 -16.30 -17.42
N ASP A 735 12.86 -16.28 -18.23
CA ASP A 735 14.06 -15.49 -17.95
C ASP A 735 13.78 -13.99 -17.84
N GLY A 736 12.81 -13.48 -18.61
CA GLY A 736 12.35 -12.08 -18.53
C GLY A 736 11.76 -11.76 -17.16
N THR A 737 10.88 -12.62 -16.64
CA THR A 737 10.29 -12.51 -15.31
C THR A 737 11.36 -12.63 -14.23
N ARG A 738 12.28 -13.60 -14.34
CA ARG A 738 13.41 -13.75 -13.41
C ARG A 738 14.24 -12.46 -13.32
N ALA A 739 14.54 -11.86 -14.46
CA ALA A 739 15.30 -10.60 -14.52
C ALA A 739 14.54 -9.40 -13.92
N VAL A 740 13.20 -9.40 -13.92
CA VAL A 740 12.38 -8.40 -13.23
C VAL A 740 12.39 -8.64 -11.72
N LEU A 741 12.29 -9.90 -11.27
CA LEU A 741 12.40 -10.26 -9.85
C LEU A 741 13.75 -9.86 -9.26
N ALA A 742 14.85 -10.21 -9.94
CA ALA A 742 16.21 -9.84 -9.52
C ALA A 742 16.38 -8.32 -9.39
N MET A 743 15.92 -7.57 -10.39
CA MET A 743 15.96 -6.11 -10.38
C MET A 743 15.12 -5.52 -9.23
N ALA A 744 13.92 -6.03 -9.00
CA ALA A 744 13.07 -5.57 -7.90
C ALA A 744 13.66 -5.92 -6.53
N ASN A 745 14.24 -7.11 -6.39
CA ASN A 745 14.93 -7.56 -5.18
C ASN A 745 16.14 -6.66 -4.86
N GLY A 746 16.96 -6.33 -5.86
CA GLY A 746 18.07 -5.38 -5.70
C GLY A 746 17.61 -3.98 -5.27
N ILE A 747 16.48 -3.50 -5.77
CA ILE A 747 15.90 -2.20 -5.36
C ILE A 747 15.36 -2.24 -3.92
N LEU A 748 14.65 -3.31 -3.56
CA LEU A 748 13.96 -3.41 -2.27
C LEU A 748 14.89 -3.85 -1.15
N PHE A 749 15.89 -4.67 -1.45
CA PHE A 749 16.76 -5.31 -0.48
C PHE A 749 18.23 -5.20 -0.89
N PRO A 750 18.75 -3.98 -1.13
CA PRO A 750 20.13 -3.80 -1.61
C PRO A 750 21.16 -4.50 -0.70
N ASP A 751 20.97 -4.45 0.63
CA ASP A 751 21.88 -5.12 1.59
C ASP A 751 21.97 -6.66 1.43
N LEU A 752 20.98 -7.31 0.79
CA LEU A 752 20.96 -8.75 0.53
C LEU A 752 21.49 -9.12 -0.85
N TYR A 753 21.55 -8.15 -1.77
CA TYR A 753 21.85 -8.35 -3.18
C TYR A 753 23.09 -7.58 -3.66
N ASP A 754 23.65 -6.67 -2.85
CA ASP A 754 24.98 -6.06 -3.02
C ASP A 754 26.10 -7.03 -2.57
N MET A 755 26.21 -8.17 -3.27
CA MET A 755 27.42 -9.01 -3.33
C MET A 755 27.55 -9.67 -4.72
N LEU A 756 27.27 -8.90 -5.78
CA LEU A 756 27.59 -9.28 -7.17
C LEU A 756 28.44 -8.21 -7.85
#